data_AF-A0A9P6RM08-F1
#
_entry.id   AF-A0A9P6RM08-F1
#
_cell.length_a   1.000
_cell.length_b   1.000
_cell.length_c   1.000
_cell.angle_alpha   90.00
_cell.angle_beta   90.00
_cell.angle_gamma   90.00
#
_symmetry.space_group_name_H-M   'P 1'
#
loop_
_entity.id
_entity.type
_entity.pdbx_description
1 polymer ?
#
loop_
_entity_poly.entity_id
_entity_poly.type
_entity_poly.pdbx_seq_one_letter_code
_entity_poly.pdbx_strand_id
1 'polypeptide(L)'
;MSGYFTVSQVAAHSSENDCWVIIHDKVYDVSSFLNDHPGGKKIILKNAGTDATRQFDAFHNPGVLEKYGALCIGSVGEPPKEGAQVVPSASSEDDEFQFGDMVPFGDPSWYQQWGSPYYRDSHRRLRRYVRKFVDTDIMPFAHEWDEAKQVPMFLFKKCAEMGILAAVAGNGVLPTEFFDIENTTLFRGGDNAIVPPSDYDAFHGFIIFDELSRCGSGGVLWGILGGLGIGLPPIIKYGSEELKHRIVPEVLAGRKTICLAITEPAAGSDVANLTCVANEHGDGFIVNGEKKWITNGTFADYFTTAVRTGGEGMGGVSLLVIERGMPGVSTRQMKCSGVWSSGTAYINFEDVKVSRANIVGKENRGFKYIMNNFNHERMGIIIQANRLARVCLEEAIKYGSKRKTFGVKLVNHPVLRNKLAHMARQIEATHAWTENVLYQTVTMPEELQMIKLGGPIALLKAQATQTLEYCAREASQIFGGLAYTRGGQGEKVERIYREVRAYAIPGGSEEIMLDLGMRQSIKVATSMYGAKLQEPDFVNDRHDRESDVADIARVVNEPTSLRSRPLVIRLSKREIKVCGILDQTARHYESSKGQRLCPRLVGGWVRDKLLGLVCNDMDVAVESMMGYEFASLVNNELTSRGQDTKAIAKIAINREKAKYLETATMVLHGVPMDFANLRPGHYGELGGVSNDQVFGSPYEDAYHRDFTINALFYNIRADSVEDYTGKGLDDLRNGVIRTPLRAYETFWQDPLRVIRCIRFAAGFHFQIAEDTKQAMLDPRIKEALRTKISPERVGAELSKIIRDRRGRPEAMRLLWEMGLFDEVIRQPVTSVLVRGVSEIRGTRSDTEDAFKLAWIMEWLTRINGEVSGSSTEVHNDALFQPELDAGRESLLKQTQDASIASHLYPLLTEEPLPNIPRHSAPKPDVNPYRISEQNLIYGSMLYPYRNVIVTHNNKQMPASSWIYKHCLKRRSIDIHVIDTFYQHIDTVRMLVDSLAKEPPLDNTLQLKSETLEIGTWIRQVSGLQAVSQRWPCIAMFGLGVDLLPKFELLKQGILDEASKATIAKYNTLLSRAQSYQISDCFSWRHIIDDSELMKTYGILAGPQVSLLLGEMMRWQLQHPTSSKDECLAWLVARHPPNSFQINHIHNDASEV
;
A
#
# COMPACT_ATOMS: atom_id res chain seq x y z
N MET A 1 -47.45 -13.92 24.89
CA MET A 1 -46.43 -14.11 25.95
C MET A 1 -47.19 -14.40 27.24
N SER A 2 -46.94 -15.53 27.90
CA SER A 2 -47.78 -16.01 29.00
C SER A 2 -46.93 -16.47 30.19
N GLY A 3 -46.53 -15.52 31.05
CA GLY A 3 -45.86 -15.83 32.31
C GLY A 3 -45.26 -14.59 32.95
N TYR A 4 -45.61 -14.33 34.21
CA TYR A 4 -44.94 -13.36 35.09
C TYR A 4 -44.35 -14.14 36.24
N PHE A 5 -43.06 -13.96 36.50
CA PHE A 5 -42.31 -14.76 37.46
C PHE A 5 -41.62 -13.85 38.48
N THR A 6 -41.56 -14.31 39.73
CA THR A 6 -40.69 -13.69 40.75
C THR A 6 -39.26 -14.22 40.61
N VAL A 7 -38.27 -13.45 41.04
CA VAL A 7 -36.87 -13.93 41.09
C VAL A 7 -36.76 -15.21 41.93
N SER A 8 -37.57 -15.35 42.99
CA SER A 8 -37.63 -16.55 43.82
C SER A 8 -38.20 -17.77 43.10
N GLN A 9 -39.18 -17.58 42.20
CA GLN A 9 -39.68 -18.68 41.36
C GLN A 9 -38.61 -19.13 40.38
N VAL A 10 -37.91 -18.19 39.73
CA VAL A 10 -36.81 -18.55 38.81
C VAL A 10 -35.69 -19.29 39.57
N ALA A 11 -35.39 -18.89 40.80
CA ALA A 11 -34.39 -19.55 41.66
C ALA A 11 -34.70 -21.02 41.98
N ALA A 12 -35.95 -21.49 41.84
CA ALA A 12 -36.30 -22.90 42.01
C ALA A 12 -35.86 -23.78 40.82
N HIS A 13 -35.63 -23.17 39.65
CA HIS A 13 -35.27 -23.85 38.41
C HIS A 13 -33.75 -23.74 38.16
N SER A 14 -32.97 -24.33 39.08
CA SER A 14 -31.51 -24.21 39.12
C SER A 14 -30.75 -25.51 38.80
N SER A 15 -31.38 -26.47 38.13
CA SER A 15 -30.86 -27.84 37.92
C SER A 15 -30.68 -28.18 36.44
N GLU A 16 -29.95 -29.26 36.14
CA GLU A 16 -29.60 -29.62 34.75
C GLU A 16 -30.80 -30.00 33.86
N ASN A 17 -31.88 -30.53 34.45
CA ASN A 17 -33.08 -30.89 33.69
C ASN A 17 -34.20 -29.84 33.83
N ASP A 18 -33.92 -28.76 34.57
CA ASP A 18 -34.87 -27.69 34.89
C ASP A 18 -34.08 -26.42 35.24
N CYS A 19 -33.68 -25.70 34.19
CA CYS A 19 -32.72 -24.60 34.24
C CYS A 19 -33.31 -23.35 33.61
N TRP A 20 -33.69 -22.38 34.45
CA TRP A 20 -34.15 -21.07 33.99
C TRP A 20 -33.12 -19.99 34.28
N VAL A 21 -33.08 -18.95 33.45
CA VAL A 21 -32.20 -17.78 33.64
C VAL A 21 -32.96 -16.49 33.34
N ILE A 22 -32.61 -15.42 34.04
CA ILE A 22 -33.12 -14.07 33.75
C ILE A 22 -32.10 -13.34 32.88
N ILE A 23 -32.56 -12.79 31.75
CA ILE A 23 -31.76 -11.96 30.85
C ILE A 23 -32.62 -10.75 30.42
N HIS A 24 -32.21 -9.53 30.78
CA HIS A 24 -32.94 -8.29 30.54
C HIS A 24 -34.41 -8.37 31.00
N ASP A 25 -34.64 -8.74 32.26
CA ASP A 25 -35.96 -8.90 32.89
C ASP A 25 -36.90 -9.94 32.23
N LYS A 26 -36.40 -10.72 31.27
CA LYS A 26 -37.10 -11.85 30.66
C LYS A 26 -36.58 -13.17 31.21
N VAL A 27 -37.48 -14.12 31.42
CA VAL A 27 -37.18 -15.47 31.92
C VAL A 27 -37.11 -16.43 30.73
N TYR A 28 -36.00 -17.13 30.62
CA TYR A 28 -35.76 -18.13 29.58
C TYR A 28 -35.63 -19.51 30.21
N ASP A 29 -36.39 -20.48 29.70
CA ASP A 29 -36.17 -21.89 29.97
C ASP A 29 -35.11 -22.42 29.00
N VAL A 30 -33.90 -22.63 29.50
CA VAL A 30 -32.76 -23.06 28.70
C VAL A 30 -32.46 -24.56 28.88
N SER A 31 -33.34 -25.30 29.54
CA SER A 31 -33.15 -26.73 29.87
C SER A 31 -32.82 -27.57 28.65
N SER A 32 -33.56 -27.37 27.55
CA SER A 32 -33.33 -28.10 26.29
C SER A 32 -32.12 -27.62 25.50
N PHE A 33 -31.59 -26.43 25.81
CA PHE A 33 -30.47 -25.79 25.10
C PHE A 33 -29.12 -25.98 25.80
N LEU A 34 -29.10 -26.47 27.04
CA LEU A 34 -27.88 -26.63 27.84
C LEU A 34 -26.76 -27.37 27.12
N ASN A 35 -27.09 -28.45 26.42
CA ASN A 35 -26.11 -29.29 25.70
C ASN A 35 -25.65 -28.67 24.37
N ASP A 36 -26.44 -27.75 23.81
CA ASP A 36 -26.16 -27.09 22.53
C ASP A 36 -25.39 -25.78 22.71
N HIS A 37 -25.27 -25.30 23.95
CA HIS A 37 -24.54 -24.07 24.26
C HIS A 37 -23.03 -24.24 23.96
N PRO A 38 -22.42 -23.41 23.09
CA PRO A 38 -21.03 -23.58 22.65
C PRO A 38 -19.98 -23.50 23.77
N GLY A 39 -20.28 -22.76 24.84
CA GLY A 39 -19.42 -22.69 26.04
C GLY A 39 -19.54 -23.91 26.98
N GLY A 40 -20.40 -24.88 26.64
CA GLY A 40 -20.72 -26.04 27.45
C GLY A 40 -21.74 -25.76 28.56
N LYS A 41 -22.55 -26.78 28.89
CA LYS A 41 -23.67 -26.69 29.86
C LYS A 41 -23.30 -26.13 31.23
N LYS A 42 -22.07 -26.39 31.70
CA LYS A 42 -21.59 -25.94 33.03
C LYS A 42 -21.53 -24.42 33.17
N ILE A 43 -21.41 -23.67 32.06
CA ILE A 43 -21.37 -22.20 32.11
C ILE A 43 -22.76 -21.61 32.39
N ILE A 44 -23.78 -22.15 31.73
CA ILE A 44 -25.18 -21.75 31.99
C ILE A 44 -25.59 -22.18 33.40
N LEU A 45 -25.26 -23.42 33.79
CA LEU A 45 -25.62 -23.95 35.11
C LEU A 45 -25.09 -23.14 36.29
N LYS A 46 -23.95 -22.44 36.13
CA LYS A 46 -23.43 -21.52 37.16
C LYS A 46 -24.33 -20.33 37.45
N ASN A 47 -25.21 -19.98 36.51
CA ASN A 47 -26.16 -18.88 36.65
C ASN A 47 -27.62 -19.39 36.60
N ALA A 48 -27.84 -20.71 36.70
CA ALA A 48 -29.18 -21.28 36.73
C ALA A 48 -29.95 -20.76 37.95
N GLY A 49 -31.20 -20.38 37.73
CA GLY A 49 -32.06 -19.75 38.72
C GLY A 49 -31.70 -18.31 39.09
N THR A 50 -30.82 -17.63 38.33
CA THR A 50 -30.34 -16.29 38.67
C THR A 50 -30.45 -15.31 37.50
N ASP A 51 -30.21 -14.02 37.78
CA ASP A 51 -30.03 -12.99 36.76
C ASP A 51 -28.63 -13.08 36.14
N ALA A 52 -28.63 -13.57 34.90
CA ALA A 52 -27.45 -13.79 34.08
C ALA A 52 -27.22 -12.65 33.07
N THR A 53 -27.96 -11.54 33.14
CA THR A 53 -27.90 -10.45 32.16
C THR A 53 -26.47 -9.95 31.93
N ARG A 54 -25.72 -9.71 33.02
CA ARG A 54 -24.34 -9.22 32.94
C ARG A 54 -23.39 -10.23 32.31
N GLN A 55 -23.59 -11.52 32.60
CA GLN A 55 -22.82 -12.62 32.06
C GLN A 55 -23.17 -12.81 30.58
N PHE A 56 -24.44 -12.70 30.22
CA PHE A 56 -24.92 -12.76 28.85
C PHE A 56 -24.28 -11.65 28.00
N ASP A 57 -24.41 -10.39 28.43
CA ASP A 57 -23.86 -9.21 27.73
C ASP A 57 -22.33 -9.24 27.58
N ALA A 58 -21.63 -9.93 28.47
CA ALA A 58 -20.18 -10.05 28.43
C ALA A 58 -19.69 -10.94 27.28
N PHE A 59 -20.50 -11.90 26.82
CA PHE A 59 -20.08 -12.94 25.87
C PHE A 59 -20.95 -13.04 24.62
N HIS A 60 -22.20 -12.55 24.66
CA HIS A 60 -23.18 -12.69 23.59
C HIS A 60 -23.55 -11.33 23.02
N ASN A 61 -24.07 -11.32 21.79
CA ASN A 61 -24.70 -10.13 21.22
C ASN A 61 -26.21 -10.15 21.50
N PRO A 62 -26.92 -9.01 21.44
CA PRO A 62 -28.37 -8.99 21.66
C PRO A 62 -29.17 -9.87 20.69
N GLY A 63 -28.69 -10.03 19.45
CA GLY A 63 -29.34 -10.85 18.41
C GLY A 63 -29.42 -12.35 18.75
N VAL A 64 -28.60 -12.85 19.68
CA VAL A 64 -28.74 -14.22 20.20
C VAL A 64 -30.12 -14.42 20.83
N LEU A 65 -30.67 -13.43 21.54
CA LEU A 65 -32.00 -13.54 22.16
C LEU A 65 -33.13 -13.49 21.14
N GLU A 66 -32.92 -12.84 19.99
CA GLU A 66 -33.88 -12.87 18.88
C GLU A 66 -33.92 -14.26 18.24
N LYS A 67 -32.76 -14.90 18.05
CA LYS A 67 -32.65 -16.27 17.51
C LYS A 67 -33.30 -17.31 18.43
N TYR A 68 -33.09 -17.21 19.74
CA TYR A 68 -33.59 -18.16 20.73
C TYR A 68 -34.82 -17.65 21.50
N GLY A 69 -35.56 -16.70 20.93
CA GLY A 69 -36.74 -16.11 21.57
C GLY A 69 -37.83 -17.13 21.95
N ALA A 70 -37.87 -18.29 21.28
CA ALA A 70 -38.76 -19.40 21.61
C ALA A 70 -38.52 -20.00 23.01
N LEU A 71 -37.32 -19.82 23.58
CA LEU A 71 -37.00 -20.24 24.95
C LEU A 71 -37.51 -19.26 26.01
N CYS A 72 -37.98 -18.07 25.62
CA CYS A 72 -38.52 -17.08 26.54
C CYS A 72 -39.91 -17.52 27.03
N ILE A 73 -40.03 -17.79 28.32
CA ILE A 73 -41.27 -18.25 28.95
C ILE A 73 -42.05 -17.12 29.65
N GLY A 74 -41.42 -15.97 29.90
CA GLY A 74 -42.11 -14.82 30.50
C GLY A 74 -41.18 -13.70 30.95
N SER A 75 -41.62 -12.87 31.88
CA SER A 75 -40.87 -11.72 32.42
C SER A 75 -40.88 -11.69 33.96
N VAL A 76 -39.85 -11.07 34.55
CA VAL A 76 -39.76 -10.89 35.99
C VAL A 76 -40.67 -9.74 36.42
N GLY A 77 -41.58 -9.98 37.38
CA GLY A 77 -42.48 -8.95 37.91
C GLY A 77 -43.94 -9.40 38.01
N GLU A 78 -44.86 -8.44 38.16
CA GLU A 78 -46.31 -8.64 38.15
C GLU A 78 -46.90 -8.42 36.75
N PRO A 79 -48.05 -9.03 36.41
CA PRO A 79 -48.80 -8.66 35.22
C PRO A 79 -49.09 -7.14 35.21
N PRO A 80 -48.94 -6.45 34.08
CA PRO A 80 -49.19 -5.03 33.99
C PRO A 80 -50.63 -4.77 34.42
N LYS A 81 -50.82 -3.84 35.36
CA LYS A 81 -52.15 -3.31 35.68
C LYS A 81 -52.79 -2.84 34.37
N GLU A 82 -54.02 -3.30 34.09
CA GLU A 82 -54.77 -2.87 32.92
C GLU A 82 -54.70 -1.35 32.79
N GLY A 83 -54.10 -0.89 31.69
CA GLY A 83 -53.84 0.54 31.42
C GLY A 83 -52.37 0.95 31.35
N ALA A 84 -51.41 0.12 31.76
CA ALA A 84 -50.00 0.35 31.45
C ALA A 84 -49.70 -0.17 30.05
N GLN A 85 -49.80 0.72 29.05
CA GLN A 85 -49.16 0.49 27.76
C GLN A 85 -47.72 0.07 28.02
N VAL A 86 -47.34 -1.10 27.52
CA VAL A 86 -45.92 -1.40 27.26
C VAL A 86 -45.46 -0.24 26.41
N VAL A 87 -44.69 0.68 26.98
CA VAL A 87 -43.92 1.65 26.20
C VAL A 87 -43.03 0.77 25.35
N PRO A 88 -43.28 0.66 24.04
CA PRO A 88 -42.24 0.13 23.19
C PRO A 88 -41.08 1.09 23.41
N SER A 89 -39.85 0.62 23.65
CA SER A 89 -38.71 1.43 23.21
C SER A 89 -38.55 1.32 21.69
N ALA A 90 -39.67 1.29 20.97
CA ALA A 90 -39.80 2.01 19.73
C ALA A 90 -40.41 3.34 20.16
N SER A 91 -39.67 4.42 20.01
CA SER A 91 -40.26 5.72 19.72
C SER A 91 -41.40 5.49 18.71
N SER A 92 -42.63 5.40 19.22
CA SER A 92 -43.85 5.19 18.44
C SER A 92 -44.33 6.48 17.78
N GLU A 93 -43.52 7.52 17.86
CA GLU A 93 -43.35 8.58 16.88
C GLU A 93 -41.83 8.67 16.76
N ASP A 94 -41.23 8.08 15.72
CA ASP A 94 -39.83 8.39 15.39
C ASP A 94 -39.84 9.91 15.17
N ASP A 95 -39.39 10.64 16.19
CA ASP A 95 -39.15 12.07 16.13
C ASP A 95 -38.49 12.30 14.78
N GLU A 96 -39.13 13.07 13.89
CA GLU A 96 -38.74 13.16 12.46
C GLU A 96 -37.22 13.40 12.31
N PHE A 97 -36.61 13.94 13.36
CA PHE A 97 -35.26 14.42 13.57
C PHE A 97 -34.13 13.37 13.72
N GLN A 98 -34.36 12.12 14.17
CA GLN A 98 -33.28 11.15 14.46
C GLN A 98 -33.60 9.73 13.97
N PHE A 99 -32.67 9.08 13.27
CA PHE A 99 -32.85 7.70 12.74
C PHE A 99 -31.59 6.84 12.88
N GLY A 100 -31.78 5.58 13.26
CA GLY A 100 -30.72 4.60 13.52
C GLY A 100 -30.25 4.63 14.99
N ASP A 101 -29.19 3.89 15.29
CA ASP A 101 -28.70 3.69 16.68
C ASP A 101 -27.95 4.92 17.25
N MET A 102 -27.87 6.00 16.48
CA MET A 102 -27.16 7.24 16.83
C MET A 102 -25.67 7.03 17.20
N VAL A 103 -25.08 5.92 16.74
CA VAL A 103 -23.64 5.69 16.86
C VAL A 103 -22.91 6.68 15.95
N PRO A 104 -21.93 7.46 16.46
CA PRO A 104 -21.21 8.43 15.66
C PRO A 104 -20.64 7.81 14.39
N PHE A 105 -21.03 8.36 13.24
CA PHE A 105 -20.61 7.91 11.90
C PHE A 105 -21.02 6.47 11.51
N GLY A 106 -21.82 5.78 12.34
CA GLY A 106 -22.37 4.46 12.01
C GLY A 106 -23.42 4.53 10.90
N ASP A 107 -24.14 5.66 10.84
CA ASP A 107 -25.03 6.02 9.75
C ASP A 107 -24.57 7.36 9.11
N PRO A 108 -24.88 7.59 7.81
CA PRO A 108 -24.61 8.85 7.14
C PRO A 108 -25.25 10.06 7.83
N SER A 109 -24.64 11.24 7.72
CA SER A 109 -25.10 12.46 8.39
C SER A 109 -26.55 12.86 8.07
N TRP A 110 -27.02 12.63 6.84
CA TRP A 110 -28.40 12.93 6.45
C TRP A 110 -29.45 12.06 7.15
N TYR A 111 -29.03 10.95 7.79
CA TYR A 111 -29.90 10.12 8.62
C TYR A 111 -30.28 10.84 9.91
N GLN A 112 -29.39 11.73 10.37
CA GLN A 112 -29.52 12.55 11.57
C GLN A 112 -29.98 13.98 11.23
N GLN A 113 -30.78 14.12 10.16
CA GLN A 113 -31.35 15.38 9.67
C GLN A 113 -30.36 16.51 9.32
N TRP A 114 -29.09 16.18 9.03
CA TRP A 114 -28.24 17.17 8.38
C TRP A 114 -28.88 17.58 7.05
N GLY A 115 -28.95 18.89 6.82
CA GLY A 115 -29.46 19.43 5.56
C GLY A 115 -28.67 18.83 4.40
N SER A 116 -29.37 18.19 3.46
CA SER A 116 -28.76 17.59 2.29
C SER A 116 -29.55 17.97 1.04
N PRO A 117 -28.87 18.41 -0.04
CA PRO A 117 -29.53 18.71 -1.30
C PRO A 117 -29.91 17.45 -2.10
N TYR A 118 -29.46 16.27 -1.67
CA TYR A 118 -29.62 15.03 -2.44
C TYR A 118 -30.84 14.20 -2.02
N TYR A 119 -31.30 14.34 -0.78
CA TYR A 119 -32.30 13.43 -0.21
C TYR A 119 -33.69 14.06 -0.04
N ARG A 120 -34.69 13.42 -0.65
CA ARG A 120 -36.12 13.76 -0.56
C ARG A 120 -36.84 12.79 0.38
N ASP A 121 -38.12 13.00 0.64
CA ASP A 121 -38.88 12.13 1.55
C ASP A 121 -39.00 10.68 1.07
N SER A 122 -39.16 10.45 -0.25
CA SER A 122 -39.17 9.10 -0.84
C SER A 122 -37.90 8.30 -0.49
N HIS A 123 -36.73 8.94 -0.50
CA HIS A 123 -35.46 8.36 -0.05
C HIS A 123 -35.50 7.95 1.43
N ARG A 124 -36.08 8.81 2.29
CA ARG A 124 -36.21 8.55 3.74
C ARG A 124 -37.17 7.41 4.03
N ARG A 125 -38.30 7.32 3.30
CA ARG A 125 -39.27 6.23 3.38
C ARG A 125 -38.66 4.90 2.94
N LEU A 126 -37.97 4.90 1.80
CA LEU A 126 -37.27 3.72 1.29
C LEU A 126 -36.24 3.20 2.29
N ARG A 127 -35.37 4.09 2.81
CA ARG A 127 -34.39 3.75 3.84
C ARG A 127 -35.02 3.06 5.04
N ARG A 128 -36.09 3.64 5.60
CA ARG A 128 -36.83 3.06 6.75
C ARG A 128 -37.34 1.66 6.43
N TYR A 129 -37.89 1.47 5.24
CA TYR A 129 -38.46 0.21 4.83
C TYR A 129 -37.40 -0.89 4.63
N VAL A 130 -36.31 -0.57 3.91
CA VAL A 130 -35.21 -1.53 3.66
C VAL A 130 -34.44 -1.82 4.94
N ARG A 131 -34.20 -0.82 5.81
CA ARG A 131 -33.59 -1.02 7.15
C ARG A 131 -34.31 -2.12 7.92
N LYS A 132 -35.65 -2.03 8.01
CA LYS A 132 -36.48 -3.02 8.71
C LYS A 132 -36.28 -4.40 8.12
N PHE A 133 -36.37 -4.55 6.80
CA PHE A 133 -36.16 -5.83 6.13
C PHE A 133 -34.76 -6.42 6.40
N VAL A 134 -33.72 -5.59 6.36
CA VAL A 134 -32.35 -6.05 6.63
C VAL A 134 -32.19 -6.52 8.07
N ASP A 135 -32.69 -5.74 9.03
CA ASP A 135 -32.56 -6.04 10.45
C ASP A 135 -33.36 -7.30 10.83
N THR A 136 -34.51 -7.56 10.21
CA THR A 136 -35.37 -8.71 10.55
C THR A 136 -35.07 -9.98 9.77
N ASP A 137 -34.79 -9.86 8.46
CA ASP A 137 -34.81 -11.01 7.55
C ASP A 137 -33.44 -11.40 7.01
N ILE A 138 -32.42 -10.56 7.15
CA ILE A 138 -31.08 -10.81 6.60
C ILE A 138 -30.02 -10.88 7.69
N MET A 139 -29.86 -9.80 8.46
CA MET A 139 -28.76 -9.65 9.42
C MET A 139 -28.69 -10.79 10.46
N PRO A 140 -29.79 -11.29 11.02
CA PRO A 140 -29.75 -12.39 12.00
C PRO A 140 -29.23 -13.73 11.44
N PHE A 141 -29.35 -13.93 10.12
CA PHE A 141 -29.03 -15.19 9.45
C PHE A 141 -27.74 -15.14 8.63
N ALA A 142 -27.16 -13.95 8.46
CA ALA A 142 -26.03 -13.72 7.56
C ALA A 142 -24.81 -14.60 7.88
N HIS A 143 -24.51 -14.85 9.16
CA HIS A 143 -23.41 -15.73 9.55
C HIS A 143 -23.66 -17.18 9.12
N GLU A 144 -24.86 -17.72 9.38
CA GLU A 144 -25.21 -19.10 9.03
C GLU A 144 -25.13 -19.34 7.52
N TRP A 145 -25.64 -18.41 6.71
CA TRP A 145 -25.61 -18.51 5.25
C TRP A 145 -24.19 -18.42 4.68
N ASP A 146 -23.37 -17.56 5.26
CA ASP A 146 -21.97 -17.42 4.88
C ASP A 146 -21.15 -18.67 5.23
N GLU A 147 -21.35 -19.27 6.41
CA GLU A 147 -20.78 -20.56 6.81
C GLU A 147 -21.23 -21.70 5.89
N ALA A 148 -22.52 -21.73 5.54
CA ALA A 148 -23.11 -22.69 4.61
C ALA A 148 -22.68 -22.45 3.15
N LYS A 149 -22.04 -21.30 2.86
CA LYS A 149 -21.62 -20.87 1.51
C LYS A 149 -22.79 -20.83 0.52
N GLN A 150 -23.98 -20.48 1.00
CA GLN A 150 -25.20 -20.45 0.21
C GLN A 150 -26.19 -19.42 0.74
N VAL A 151 -26.78 -18.65 -0.18
CA VAL A 151 -27.96 -17.81 0.11
C VAL A 151 -29.23 -18.62 -0.16
N PRO A 152 -30.25 -18.58 0.72
CA PRO A 152 -31.47 -19.33 0.52
C PRO A 152 -32.34 -18.75 -0.60
N MET A 153 -32.92 -19.62 -1.43
CA MET A 153 -33.72 -19.22 -2.61
C MET A 153 -34.95 -18.37 -2.27
N PHE A 154 -35.56 -18.55 -1.10
CA PHE A 154 -36.73 -17.75 -0.71
C PHE A 154 -36.39 -16.25 -0.65
N LEU A 155 -35.12 -15.90 -0.40
CA LEU A 155 -34.70 -14.51 -0.28
C LEU A 155 -34.74 -13.79 -1.63
N PHE A 156 -34.46 -14.47 -2.73
CA PHE A 156 -34.63 -13.93 -4.09
C PHE A 156 -36.10 -13.60 -4.37
N LYS A 157 -37.01 -14.53 -4.05
CA LYS A 157 -38.44 -14.32 -4.19
C LYS A 157 -38.94 -13.16 -3.33
N LYS A 158 -38.49 -13.07 -2.08
CA LYS A 158 -38.84 -11.95 -1.20
C LYS A 158 -38.32 -10.61 -1.71
N CYS A 159 -37.08 -10.55 -2.20
CA CYS A 159 -36.53 -9.35 -2.85
C CYS A 159 -37.30 -8.97 -4.12
N ALA A 160 -37.80 -9.95 -4.88
CA ALA A 160 -38.65 -9.73 -6.05
C ALA A 160 -40.01 -9.15 -5.67
N GLU A 161 -40.70 -9.75 -4.69
CA GLU A 161 -41.98 -9.25 -4.13
C GLU A 161 -41.84 -7.86 -3.51
N MET A 162 -40.66 -7.49 -3.03
CA MET A 162 -40.41 -6.13 -2.60
C MET A 162 -40.19 -5.16 -3.76
N GLY A 163 -39.72 -5.63 -4.92
CA GLY A 163 -39.27 -4.82 -6.05
C GLY A 163 -37.77 -4.50 -6.04
N ILE A 164 -37.00 -5.04 -5.08
CA ILE A 164 -35.55 -4.80 -4.96
C ILE A 164 -34.79 -5.32 -6.20
N LEU A 165 -35.18 -6.49 -6.74
CA LEU A 165 -34.48 -7.03 -7.92
C LEU A 165 -34.65 -6.13 -9.14
N ALA A 166 -35.86 -5.60 -9.36
CA ALA A 166 -36.14 -4.64 -10.44
C ALA A 166 -35.39 -3.33 -10.25
N ALA A 167 -35.37 -2.80 -9.03
CA ALA A 167 -34.64 -1.60 -8.66
C ALA A 167 -33.13 -1.71 -8.97
N VAL A 168 -32.53 -2.86 -8.63
CA VAL A 168 -31.10 -3.13 -8.84
C VAL A 168 -30.77 -3.37 -10.31
N ALA A 169 -31.57 -4.16 -11.02
CA ALA A 169 -31.32 -4.45 -12.44
C ALA A 169 -31.50 -3.23 -13.36
N GLY A 170 -32.30 -2.25 -12.91
CA GLY A 170 -32.64 -1.05 -13.67
C GLY A 170 -31.55 0.00 -13.81
N ASN A 171 -30.45 -0.10 -13.04
CA ASN A 171 -29.32 0.84 -13.11
C ASN A 171 -29.72 2.34 -13.00
N GLY A 172 -30.64 2.65 -12.08
CA GLY A 172 -31.12 4.02 -11.84
C GLY A 172 -32.43 4.38 -12.55
N VAL A 173 -32.95 3.48 -13.41
CA VAL A 173 -34.27 3.60 -14.04
C VAL A 173 -35.03 2.30 -13.85
N LEU A 174 -36.31 2.35 -13.43
CA LEU A 174 -37.08 1.13 -13.24
C LEU A 174 -37.44 0.47 -14.59
N PRO A 175 -37.23 -0.85 -14.76
CA PRO A 175 -37.63 -1.59 -15.95
C PRO A 175 -39.14 -1.93 -15.89
N THR A 176 -39.99 -0.92 -15.84
CA THR A 176 -41.44 -1.05 -15.54
C THR A 176 -42.21 -1.94 -16.51
N GLU A 177 -41.71 -2.15 -17.72
CA GLU A 177 -42.32 -3.04 -18.72
C GLU A 177 -42.11 -4.54 -18.42
N PHE A 178 -41.17 -4.91 -17.53
CA PHE A 178 -40.77 -6.31 -17.30
C PHE A 178 -41.17 -6.86 -15.94
N PHE A 179 -41.84 -6.09 -15.09
CA PHE A 179 -42.38 -6.58 -13.82
C PHE A 179 -43.68 -5.87 -13.47
N ASP A 180 -44.55 -6.56 -12.73
CA ASP A 180 -45.82 -6.00 -12.27
C ASP A 180 -45.59 -5.13 -11.02
N ILE A 181 -45.68 -3.81 -11.20
CA ILE A 181 -45.53 -2.82 -10.13
C ILE A 181 -46.50 -3.09 -8.98
N GLU A 182 -47.74 -3.46 -9.26
CA GLU A 182 -48.78 -3.66 -8.25
C GLU A 182 -48.52 -4.90 -7.37
N ASN A 183 -47.75 -5.85 -7.89
CA ASN A 183 -47.29 -7.01 -7.13
C ASN A 183 -46.04 -6.73 -6.28
N THR A 184 -45.49 -5.51 -6.31
CA THR A 184 -44.31 -5.14 -5.51
C THR A 184 -44.66 -4.26 -4.33
N THR A 185 -44.01 -4.45 -3.18
CA THR A 185 -44.31 -3.61 -2.00
C THR A 185 -43.73 -2.20 -2.09
N LEU A 186 -42.57 -2.00 -2.72
CA LEU A 186 -41.92 -0.69 -2.79
C LEU A 186 -42.65 0.29 -3.71
N PHE A 187 -43.21 -0.21 -4.82
CA PHE A 187 -43.67 0.63 -5.93
C PHE A 187 -45.20 0.65 -6.13
N ARG A 188 -45.96 -0.27 -5.51
CA ARG A 188 -47.43 -0.29 -5.60
C ARG A 188 -48.08 0.93 -4.92
N GLY A 189 -49.23 1.34 -5.43
CA GLY A 189 -50.05 2.39 -4.82
C GLY A 189 -49.85 3.80 -5.39
N GLY A 190 -49.20 3.92 -6.56
CA GLY A 190 -49.01 5.20 -7.26
C GLY A 190 -48.26 6.22 -6.41
N ASP A 191 -48.84 7.42 -6.25
CA ASP A 191 -48.23 8.50 -5.45
C ASP A 191 -48.10 8.16 -3.95
N ASN A 192 -48.87 7.19 -3.46
CA ASN A 192 -48.82 6.73 -2.06
C ASN A 192 -47.84 5.56 -1.85
N ALA A 193 -47.13 5.14 -2.89
CA ALA A 193 -46.10 4.10 -2.77
C ALA A 193 -44.97 4.55 -1.83
N ILE A 194 -44.25 3.56 -1.26
CA ILE A 194 -43.04 3.85 -0.48
C ILE A 194 -42.07 4.66 -1.35
N VAL A 195 -41.88 4.21 -2.58
CA VAL A 195 -41.24 4.95 -3.66
C VAL A 195 -42.21 5.00 -4.84
N PRO A 196 -42.82 6.16 -5.13
CA PRO A 196 -43.56 6.33 -6.37
C PRO A 196 -42.68 5.93 -7.55
N PRO A 197 -43.15 5.12 -8.51
CA PRO A 197 -42.33 4.69 -9.65
C PRO A 197 -41.70 5.86 -10.42
N SER A 198 -42.42 6.98 -10.52
CA SER A 198 -41.97 8.24 -11.13
C SER A 198 -40.88 8.97 -10.35
N ASP A 199 -40.77 8.70 -9.04
CA ASP A 199 -39.77 9.32 -8.17
C ASP A 199 -38.46 8.54 -8.11
N TYR A 200 -38.44 7.28 -8.56
CA TYR A 200 -37.26 6.42 -8.48
C TYR A 200 -36.09 7.00 -9.28
N ASP A 201 -34.94 7.09 -8.62
CA ASP A 201 -33.70 7.62 -9.19
C ASP A 201 -32.48 6.84 -8.66
N ALA A 202 -31.28 7.25 -9.07
CA ALA A 202 -30.03 6.60 -8.65
C ALA A 202 -29.79 6.66 -7.12
N PHE A 203 -30.37 7.63 -6.40
CA PHE A 203 -30.25 7.71 -4.94
C PHE A 203 -31.14 6.67 -4.24
N HIS A 204 -32.29 6.31 -4.82
CA HIS A 204 -33.06 5.16 -4.34
C HIS A 204 -32.28 3.85 -4.50
N GLY A 205 -31.67 3.63 -5.67
CA GLY A 205 -30.79 2.49 -5.90
C GLY A 205 -29.61 2.45 -4.93
N PHE A 206 -28.98 3.61 -4.69
CA PHE A 206 -27.93 3.78 -3.69
C PHE A 206 -28.37 3.33 -2.30
N ILE A 207 -29.54 3.78 -1.83
CA ILE A 207 -30.06 3.43 -0.50
C ILE A 207 -30.33 1.93 -0.39
N ILE A 208 -30.81 1.27 -1.44
CA ILE A 208 -31.01 -0.18 -1.43
C ILE A 208 -29.69 -0.92 -1.21
N PHE A 209 -28.65 -0.60 -1.98
CA PHE A 209 -27.32 -1.22 -1.80
C PHE A 209 -26.72 -0.91 -0.43
N ASP A 210 -26.82 0.36 0.00
CA ASP A 210 -26.30 0.86 1.27
C ASP A 210 -27.01 0.22 2.46
N GLU A 211 -28.34 0.08 2.46
CA GLU A 211 -29.06 -0.56 3.57
C GLU A 211 -28.84 -2.07 3.60
N LEU A 212 -28.89 -2.76 2.46
CA LEU A 212 -28.64 -4.21 2.41
C LEU A 212 -27.25 -4.54 2.96
N SER A 213 -26.25 -3.70 2.68
CA SER A 213 -24.86 -3.90 3.12
C SER A 213 -24.68 -3.85 4.64
N ARG A 214 -25.65 -3.32 5.41
CA ARG A 214 -25.58 -3.28 6.88
C ARG A 214 -25.52 -4.65 7.54
N CYS A 215 -25.96 -5.71 6.86
CA CYS A 215 -25.83 -7.07 7.39
C CYS A 215 -24.36 -7.51 7.57
N GLY A 216 -23.41 -6.76 7.00
CA GLY A 216 -21.98 -7.01 7.17
C GLY A 216 -21.53 -8.31 6.50
N SER A 217 -22.13 -8.69 5.36
CA SER A 217 -21.76 -9.87 4.58
C SER A 217 -21.81 -9.57 3.08
N GLY A 218 -20.65 -9.41 2.45
CA GLY A 218 -20.54 -9.30 1.00
C GLY A 218 -20.98 -10.57 0.28
N GLY A 219 -20.77 -11.75 0.87
CA GLY A 219 -21.25 -13.02 0.31
C GLY A 219 -22.76 -13.03 0.09
N VAL A 220 -23.55 -12.64 1.11
CA VAL A 220 -25.02 -12.60 1.02
C VAL A 220 -25.46 -11.58 -0.01
N LEU A 221 -24.87 -10.38 0.00
CA LEU A 221 -25.21 -9.33 -0.94
C LEU A 221 -24.94 -9.73 -2.38
N TRP A 222 -23.76 -10.29 -2.65
CA TRP A 222 -23.36 -10.68 -3.98
C TRP A 222 -24.14 -11.89 -4.47
N GLY A 223 -24.50 -12.81 -3.57
CA GLY A 223 -25.40 -13.92 -3.89
C GLY A 223 -26.75 -13.45 -4.43
N ILE A 224 -27.38 -12.47 -3.75
CA ILE A 224 -28.70 -11.96 -4.15
C ILE A 224 -28.60 -11.03 -5.36
N LEU A 225 -27.66 -10.08 -5.33
CA LEU A 225 -27.63 -8.93 -6.24
C LEU A 225 -26.43 -8.92 -7.18
N GLY A 226 -25.31 -9.53 -6.80
CA GLY A 226 -24.04 -9.40 -7.50
C GLY A 226 -24.11 -9.92 -8.93
N GLY A 227 -24.62 -11.14 -9.14
CA GLY A 227 -24.82 -11.69 -10.49
C GLY A 227 -25.92 -10.96 -11.27
N LEU A 228 -27.04 -10.64 -10.62
CA LEU A 228 -28.19 -9.95 -11.21
C LEU A 228 -27.82 -8.57 -11.75
N GLY A 229 -27.24 -7.73 -10.89
CA GLY A 229 -26.96 -6.32 -11.13
C GLY A 229 -25.91 -6.06 -12.21
N ILE A 230 -25.21 -7.10 -12.66
CA ILE A 230 -24.25 -7.01 -13.77
C ILE A 230 -24.62 -7.91 -14.96
N GLY A 231 -25.32 -9.03 -14.72
CA GLY A 231 -25.67 -10.00 -15.75
C GLY A 231 -26.94 -9.62 -16.53
N LEU A 232 -27.95 -9.04 -15.87
CA LEU A 232 -29.23 -8.69 -16.48
C LEU A 232 -29.24 -7.37 -17.26
N PRO A 233 -28.58 -6.28 -16.79
CA PRO A 233 -28.69 -4.99 -17.47
C PRO A 233 -28.26 -4.98 -18.95
N PRO A 234 -27.21 -5.72 -19.39
CA PRO A 234 -26.90 -5.81 -20.81
C PRO A 234 -28.06 -6.36 -21.66
N ILE A 235 -28.85 -7.29 -21.11
CA ILE A 235 -30.03 -7.86 -21.79
C ILE A 235 -31.15 -6.82 -21.85
N ILE A 236 -31.45 -6.14 -20.74
CA ILE A 236 -32.46 -5.07 -20.70
C ILE A 236 -32.13 -3.97 -21.72
N LYS A 237 -30.86 -3.54 -21.78
CA LYS A 237 -30.45 -2.40 -22.61
C LYS A 237 -30.22 -2.76 -24.09
N TYR A 238 -29.73 -3.97 -24.39
CA TYR A 238 -29.26 -4.32 -25.73
C TYR A 238 -29.84 -5.63 -26.29
N GLY A 239 -30.53 -6.43 -25.48
CA GLY A 239 -31.16 -7.68 -25.94
C GLY A 239 -32.20 -7.44 -27.03
N SER A 240 -32.46 -8.47 -27.84
CA SER A 240 -33.63 -8.49 -28.72
C SER A 240 -34.92 -8.51 -27.87
N GLU A 241 -36.04 -8.09 -28.46
CA GLU A 241 -37.33 -8.15 -27.77
C GLU A 241 -37.66 -9.57 -27.29
N GLU A 242 -37.32 -10.58 -28.08
CA GLU A 242 -37.44 -11.99 -27.68
C GLU A 242 -36.61 -12.30 -26.41
N LEU A 243 -35.33 -11.92 -26.37
CA LEU A 243 -34.49 -12.15 -25.20
C LEU A 243 -35.00 -11.41 -23.95
N LYS A 244 -35.42 -10.15 -24.12
CA LYS A 244 -35.96 -9.35 -23.02
C LYS A 244 -37.19 -10.02 -22.40
N HIS A 245 -38.19 -10.35 -23.22
CA HIS A 245 -39.45 -10.94 -22.75
C HIS A 245 -39.27 -12.36 -22.19
N ARG A 246 -38.29 -13.12 -22.71
CA ARG A 246 -38.01 -14.48 -22.24
C ARG A 246 -37.28 -14.54 -20.91
N ILE A 247 -36.34 -13.61 -20.67
CA ILE A 247 -35.39 -13.71 -19.55
C ILE A 247 -35.71 -12.71 -18.44
N VAL A 248 -35.98 -11.45 -18.77
CA VAL A 248 -36.05 -10.37 -17.77
C VAL A 248 -37.18 -10.62 -16.76
N PRO A 249 -38.43 -10.96 -17.15
CA PRO A 249 -39.51 -11.20 -16.20
C PRO A 249 -39.25 -12.37 -15.24
N GLU A 250 -38.65 -13.47 -15.72
CA GLU A 250 -38.33 -14.64 -14.89
C GLU A 250 -37.30 -14.31 -13.81
N VAL A 251 -36.30 -13.50 -14.18
CA VAL A 251 -35.24 -13.07 -13.27
C VAL A 251 -35.74 -12.02 -12.28
N LEU A 252 -36.52 -11.03 -12.74
CA LEU A 252 -37.08 -10.00 -11.86
C LEU A 252 -38.12 -10.55 -10.88
N ALA A 253 -38.81 -11.63 -11.23
CA ALA A 253 -39.71 -12.35 -10.33
C ALA A 253 -38.98 -13.29 -9.35
N GLY A 254 -37.65 -13.38 -9.40
CA GLY A 254 -36.85 -14.25 -8.53
C GLY A 254 -37.04 -15.75 -8.79
N ARG A 255 -37.64 -16.14 -9.92
CA ARG A 255 -37.81 -17.55 -10.33
C ARG A 255 -36.54 -18.13 -10.94
N LYS A 256 -35.79 -17.27 -11.63
CA LYS A 256 -34.52 -17.59 -12.28
C LYS A 256 -33.43 -16.63 -11.84
N THR A 257 -32.19 -17.06 -11.94
CA THR A 257 -31.03 -16.25 -11.59
C THR A 257 -30.09 -16.11 -12.79
N ILE A 258 -29.28 -15.05 -12.78
CA ILE A 258 -28.38 -14.72 -13.88
C ILE A 258 -27.04 -14.24 -13.34
N CYS A 259 -25.98 -14.43 -14.13
CA CYS A 259 -24.69 -13.82 -13.87
C CYS A 259 -23.97 -13.37 -15.15
N LEU A 260 -22.88 -12.62 -14.96
CA LEU A 260 -22.02 -12.12 -16.03
C LEU A 260 -20.73 -12.95 -16.09
N ALA A 261 -20.48 -13.60 -17.23
CA ALA A 261 -19.38 -14.51 -17.44
C ALA A 261 -18.36 -13.93 -18.43
N ILE A 262 -17.44 -13.10 -17.93
CA ILE A 262 -16.42 -12.42 -18.74
C ILE A 262 -15.04 -13.03 -18.54
N THR A 263 -14.55 -12.97 -17.31
CA THR A 263 -13.15 -13.24 -16.97
C THR A 263 -12.75 -14.69 -17.21
N GLU A 264 -11.52 -14.87 -17.65
CA GLU A 264 -10.90 -16.16 -17.95
C GLU A 264 -9.57 -16.30 -17.22
N PRO A 265 -8.98 -17.51 -17.11
CA PRO A 265 -7.67 -17.68 -16.50
C PRO A 265 -6.56 -16.86 -17.16
N ALA A 266 -6.61 -16.70 -18.49
CA ALA A 266 -5.65 -15.90 -19.26
C ALA A 266 -6.07 -14.44 -19.45
N ALA A 267 -7.34 -14.08 -19.19
CA ALA A 267 -7.90 -12.76 -19.49
C ALA A 267 -8.73 -12.20 -18.31
N GLY A 268 -8.05 -11.50 -17.40
CA GLY A 268 -8.64 -10.76 -16.28
C GLY A 268 -8.78 -9.27 -16.57
N SER A 269 -7.73 -8.49 -16.27
CA SER A 269 -7.66 -7.06 -16.63
C SER A 269 -7.60 -6.82 -18.15
N ASP A 270 -7.35 -7.87 -18.93
CA ASP A 270 -7.25 -7.85 -20.38
C ASP A 270 -8.40 -8.57 -21.10
N VAL A 271 -9.62 -8.14 -20.79
CA VAL A 271 -10.88 -8.68 -21.34
C VAL A 271 -10.90 -8.72 -22.88
N ALA A 272 -10.21 -7.79 -23.55
CA ALA A 272 -10.19 -7.74 -25.01
C ALA A 272 -9.53 -8.97 -25.66
N ASN A 273 -8.67 -9.67 -24.91
CA ASN A 273 -7.90 -10.82 -25.33
C ASN A 273 -8.44 -12.14 -24.76
N LEU A 274 -9.74 -12.19 -24.42
CA LEU A 274 -10.42 -13.43 -24.06
C LEU A 274 -10.32 -14.48 -25.19
N THR A 275 -10.25 -15.76 -24.82
CA THR A 275 -10.03 -16.92 -25.68
C THR A 275 -11.22 -17.88 -25.73
N CYS A 276 -12.27 -17.69 -24.92
CA CYS A 276 -13.52 -18.42 -25.12
C CYS A 276 -14.14 -18.04 -26.47
N VAL A 277 -14.27 -19.02 -27.36
CA VAL A 277 -14.69 -18.85 -28.75
C VAL A 277 -16.12 -19.30 -28.97
N ALA A 278 -16.80 -18.67 -29.92
CA ALA A 278 -18.10 -19.07 -30.43
C ALA A 278 -17.99 -19.18 -31.95
N ASN A 279 -17.71 -20.39 -32.44
CA ASN A 279 -17.51 -20.66 -33.86
C ASN A 279 -18.85 -20.86 -34.57
N GLU A 280 -19.00 -20.34 -35.78
CA GLU A 280 -20.25 -20.50 -36.54
C GLU A 280 -20.56 -21.98 -36.80
N HIS A 281 -21.81 -22.38 -36.55
CA HIS A 281 -22.28 -23.72 -36.82
C HIS A 281 -23.80 -23.72 -37.03
N GLY A 282 -24.23 -23.97 -38.27
CA GLY A 282 -25.65 -23.95 -38.63
C GLY A 282 -26.26 -22.55 -38.50
N ASP A 283 -27.37 -22.45 -37.76
CA ASP A 283 -28.09 -21.20 -37.45
C ASP A 283 -27.57 -20.49 -36.19
N GLY A 284 -26.49 -20.98 -35.59
CA GLY A 284 -25.93 -20.47 -34.34
C GLY A 284 -24.43 -20.67 -34.23
N PHE A 285 -23.98 -20.97 -33.02
CA PHE A 285 -22.58 -21.10 -32.65
C PHE A 285 -22.33 -22.39 -31.87
N ILE A 286 -21.11 -22.91 -31.98
CA ILE A 286 -20.53 -23.85 -31.02
C ILE A 286 -19.57 -23.06 -30.12
N VAL A 287 -19.87 -23.02 -28.82
CA VAL A 287 -19.09 -22.29 -27.82
C VAL A 287 -18.14 -23.23 -27.09
N ASN A 288 -16.86 -22.84 -27.03
CA ASN A 288 -15.81 -23.56 -26.33
C ASN A 288 -14.96 -22.59 -25.49
N GLY A 289 -14.66 -22.98 -24.25
CA GLY A 289 -13.75 -22.24 -23.38
C GLY A 289 -14.12 -22.32 -21.91
N GLU A 290 -13.41 -21.54 -21.09
CA GLU A 290 -13.62 -21.51 -19.65
C GLU A 290 -13.70 -20.09 -19.10
N LYS A 291 -14.52 -19.91 -18.08
CA LYS A 291 -14.69 -18.68 -17.33
C LYS A 291 -14.32 -18.90 -15.87
N LYS A 292 -13.77 -17.86 -15.24
CA LYS A 292 -13.21 -17.91 -13.89
C LYS A 292 -13.69 -16.73 -13.07
N TRP A 293 -13.95 -16.99 -11.78
CA TRP A 293 -14.44 -16.02 -10.80
C TRP A 293 -15.84 -15.49 -11.10
N ILE A 294 -16.74 -16.35 -11.60
CA ILE A 294 -18.09 -15.93 -11.96
C ILE A 294 -19.01 -15.99 -10.74
N THR A 295 -19.30 -14.82 -10.17
CA THR A 295 -20.30 -14.64 -9.09
C THR A 295 -21.65 -15.22 -9.50
N ASN A 296 -22.34 -15.91 -8.59
CA ASN A 296 -23.57 -16.69 -8.81
C ASN A 296 -23.43 -17.89 -9.77
N GLY A 297 -22.25 -18.15 -10.33
CA GLY A 297 -22.07 -19.19 -11.35
C GLY A 297 -22.39 -20.61 -10.87
N THR A 298 -22.43 -20.87 -9.57
CA THR A 298 -22.84 -22.18 -9.03
C THR A 298 -24.34 -22.46 -9.11
N PHE A 299 -25.18 -21.42 -9.27
CA PHE A 299 -26.64 -21.57 -9.25
C PHE A 299 -27.37 -20.74 -10.32
N ALA A 300 -26.68 -19.84 -11.04
CA ALA A 300 -27.25 -19.08 -12.15
C ALA A 300 -27.92 -19.97 -13.19
N ASP A 301 -29.14 -19.62 -13.60
CA ASP A 301 -29.83 -20.28 -14.72
C ASP A 301 -29.33 -19.77 -16.06
N TYR A 302 -28.98 -18.48 -16.12
CA TYR A 302 -28.51 -17.78 -17.31
C TYR A 302 -27.10 -17.21 -17.12
N PHE A 303 -26.28 -17.33 -18.16
CA PHE A 303 -24.94 -16.75 -18.25
C PHE A 303 -24.90 -15.71 -19.37
N THR A 304 -24.81 -14.42 -19.03
CA THR A 304 -24.44 -13.38 -20.00
C THR A 304 -22.93 -13.49 -20.23
N THR A 305 -22.54 -14.17 -21.30
CA THR A 305 -21.17 -14.65 -21.53
C THR A 305 -20.46 -13.85 -22.62
N ALA A 306 -19.26 -13.33 -22.31
CA ALA A 306 -18.40 -12.74 -23.32
C ALA A 306 -17.66 -13.83 -24.10
N VAL A 307 -17.77 -13.81 -25.42
CA VAL A 307 -17.17 -14.81 -26.31
C VAL A 307 -16.54 -14.12 -27.51
N ARG A 308 -15.58 -14.79 -28.14
CA ARG A 308 -14.96 -14.36 -29.40
C ARG A 308 -15.73 -14.98 -30.56
N THR A 309 -16.43 -14.14 -31.32
CA THR A 309 -17.11 -14.51 -32.58
C THR A 309 -16.35 -14.01 -33.81
N GLY A 310 -15.51 -12.98 -33.65
CA GLY A 310 -14.73 -12.36 -34.72
C GLY A 310 -13.21 -12.43 -34.50
N GLY A 311 -12.50 -11.50 -35.13
CA GLY A 311 -11.03 -11.39 -35.05
C GLY A 311 -10.49 -10.96 -33.68
N GLU A 312 -9.21 -10.60 -33.63
CA GLU A 312 -8.53 -10.22 -32.38
C GLU A 312 -9.03 -8.90 -31.76
N GLY A 313 -8.73 -8.71 -30.47
CA GLY A 313 -9.03 -7.49 -29.73
C GLY A 313 -10.53 -7.22 -29.50
N MET A 314 -10.83 -5.97 -29.16
CA MET A 314 -12.18 -5.52 -28.75
C MET A 314 -13.25 -5.72 -29.82
N GLY A 315 -12.85 -5.67 -31.10
CA GLY A 315 -13.74 -5.75 -32.24
C GLY A 315 -14.24 -7.14 -32.58
N GLY A 316 -13.72 -8.21 -31.97
CA GLY A 316 -14.20 -9.58 -32.19
C GLY A 316 -14.98 -10.18 -31.02
N VAL A 317 -15.29 -9.37 -30.00
CA VAL A 317 -16.00 -9.83 -28.79
C VAL A 317 -17.50 -9.60 -28.93
N SER A 318 -18.28 -10.63 -28.62
CA SER A 318 -19.75 -10.64 -28.53
C SER A 318 -20.21 -11.01 -27.13
N LEU A 319 -21.48 -10.75 -26.83
CA LEU A 319 -22.17 -11.26 -25.65
C LEU A 319 -23.23 -12.28 -26.09
N LEU A 320 -23.22 -13.47 -25.51
CA LEU A 320 -24.25 -14.51 -25.70
C LEU A 320 -24.93 -14.81 -24.36
N VAL A 321 -26.23 -15.06 -24.37
CA VAL A 321 -26.90 -15.71 -23.25
C VAL A 321 -26.78 -17.22 -23.40
N ILE A 322 -26.12 -17.87 -22.45
CA ILE A 322 -25.97 -19.33 -22.40
C ILE A 322 -26.74 -19.86 -21.19
N GLU A 323 -27.56 -20.89 -21.39
CA GLU A 323 -28.36 -21.47 -20.31
C GLU A 323 -27.61 -22.60 -19.63
N ARG A 324 -27.70 -22.68 -18.30
CA ARG A 324 -26.99 -23.69 -17.51
C ARG A 324 -27.35 -25.13 -17.86
N GLY A 325 -28.59 -25.36 -18.31
CA GLY A 325 -29.07 -26.68 -18.70
C GLY A 325 -28.62 -27.14 -20.10
N MET A 326 -27.93 -26.29 -20.88
CA MET A 326 -27.47 -26.69 -22.20
C MET A 326 -26.39 -27.78 -22.11
N PRO A 327 -26.42 -28.80 -23.00
CA PRO A 327 -25.37 -29.81 -23.06
C PRO A 327 -23.99 -29.17 -23.28
N GLY A 328 -22.99 -29.65 -22.54
CA GLY A 328 -21.62 -29.12 -22.58
C GLY A 328 -21.30 -27.99 -21.60
N VAL A 329 -22.30 -27.52 -20.84
CA VAL A 329 -22.10 -26.52 -19.77
C VAL A 329 -21.83 -27.23 -18.44
N SER A 330 -20.73 -26.89 -17.77
CA SER A 330 -20.45 -27.37 -16.41
C SER A 330 -19.94 -26.26 -15.51
N THR A 331 -20.25 -26.35 -14.21
CA THR A 331 -19.94 -25.30 -13.22
C THR A 331 -19.28 -25.91 -11.99
N ARG A 332 -18.25 -25.28 -11.43
CA ARG A 332 -17.59 -25.73 -10.20
C ARG A 332 -17.29 -24.57 -9.26
N GLN A 333 -17.76 -24.66 -8.01
CA GLN A 333 -17.53 -23.62 -7.00
C GLN A 333 -16.04 -23.44 -6.68
N MET A 334 -15.62 -22.18 -6.53
CA MET A 334 -14.26 -21.79 -6.17
C MET A 334 -14.09 -21.66 -4.65
N LYS A 335 -12.91 -22.01 -4.14
CA LYS A 335 -12.53 -21.80 -2.74
C LYS A 335 -11.89 -20.41 -2.58
N CYS A 336 -12.72 -19.37 -2.47
CA CYS A 336 -12.30 -17.99 -2.27
C CYS A 336 -12.01 -17.67 -0.79
N SER A 337 -11.26 -16.59 -0.50
CA SER A 337 -10.99 -16.15 0.89
C SER A 337 -12.23 -15.54 1.56
N GLY A 338 -13.02 -14.81 0.78
CA GLY A 338 -14.20 -14.05 1.19
C GLY A 338 -15.45 -14.45 0.42
N VAL A 339 -16.58 -13.84 0.77
CA VAL A 339 -17.84 -13.79 0.00
C VAL A 339 -18.39 -15.17 -0.36
N TRP A 340 -18.32 -16.12 0.57
CA TRP A 340 -18.50 -17.54 0.25
C TRP A 340 -19.88 -17.89 -0.27
N SER A 341 -20.92 -17.23 0.24
CA SER A 341 -22.30 -17.45 -0.16
C SER A 341 -22.68 -16.86 -1.53
N SER A 342 -21.75 -16.15 -2.19
CA SER A 342 -21.99 -15.56 -3.51
C SER A 342 -21.92 -16.57 -4.66
N GLY A 343 -21.52 -17.82 -4.41
CA GLY A 343 -21.51 -18.86 -5.45
C GLY A 343 -20.49 -18.62 -6.58
N THR A 344 -19.35 -18.02 -6.28
CA THR A 344 -18.25 -17.82 -7.25
C THR A 344 -17.80 -19.15 -7.86
N ALA A 345 -17.81 -19.25 -9.20
CA ALA A 345 -17.55 -20.50 -9.91
C ALA A 345 -16.54 -20.38 -11.05
N TYR A 346 -15.96 -21.53 -11.41
CA TYR A 346 -15.53 -21.83 -12.77
C TYR A 346 -16.74 -22.23 -13.60
N ILE A 347 -16.77 -21.84 -14.88
CA ILE A 347 -17.75 -22.29 -15.87
C ILE A 347 -16.99 -22.80 -17.08
N ASN A 348 -17.27 -24.03 -17.51
CA ASN A 348 -16.66 -24.63 -18.68
C ASN A 348 -17.74 -24.84 -19.75
N PHE A 349 -17.39 -24.52 -20.99
CA PHE A 349 -18.19 -24.72 -22.18
C PHE A 349 -17.42 -25.68 -23.09
N GLU A 350 -17.97 -26.87 -23.32
CA GLU A 350 -17.48 -27.87 -24.27
C GLU A 350 -18.54 -28.12 -25.34
N ASP A 351 -18.26 -27.68 -26.56
CA ASP A 351 -19.11 -27.83 -27.73
C ASP A 351 -20.58 -27.41 -27.53
N VAL A 352 -20.80 -26.32 -26.78
CA VAL A 352 -22.14 -25.86 -26.42
C VAL A 352 -22.80 -25.21 -27.63
N LYS A 353 -23.92 -25.77 -28.10
CA LYS A 353 -24.69 -25.25 -29.22
C LYS A 353 -25.60 -24.11 -28.76
N VAL A 354 -25.36 -22.90 -29.25
CA VAL A 354 -26.09 -21.68 -28.88
C VAL A 354 -26.68 -21.03 -30.13
N SER A 355 -27.99 -20.80 -30.15
CA SER A 355 -28.67 -20.13 -31.27
C SER A 355 -28.16 -18.69 -31.44
N ARG A 356 -28.12 -18.18 -32.69
CA ARG A 356 -27.80 -16.78 -32.95
C ARG A 356 -28.82 -15.81 -32.31
N ALA A 357 -30.05 -16.27 -32.05
CA ALA A 357 -31.06 -15.50 -31.32
C ALA A 357 -30.65 -15.17 -29.86
N ASN A 358 -29.66 -15.88 -29.30
CA ASN A 358 -29.15 -15.64 -27.96
C ASN A 358 -28.08 -14.53 -27.88
N ILE A 359 -27.80 -13.84 -28.99
CA ILE A 359 -26.86 -12.72 -28.99
C ILE A 359 -27.45 -11.49 -28.30
N VAL A 360 -26.67 -10.88 -27.42
CA VAL A 360 -27.05 -9.63 -26.76
C VAL A 360 -26.50 -8.45 -27.57
N GLY A 361 -27.42 -7.70 -28.18
CA GLY A 361 -27.09 -6.61 -29.08
C GLY A 361 -26.59 -7.11 -30.43
N LYS A 362 -25.60 -6.43 -31.00
CA LYS A 362 -25.00 -6.81 -32.27
C LYS A 362 -23.75 -7.65 -32.06
N GLU A 363 -23.55 -8.61 -32.96
CA GLU A 363 -22.30 -9.37 -33.05
C GLU A 363 -21.10 -8.43 -33.16
N ASN A 364 -19.99 -8.81 -32.51
CA ASN A 364 -18.74 -8.07 -32.50
C ASN A 364 -18.83 -6.67 -31.84
N ARG A 365 -19.91 -6.40 -31.10
CA ARG A 365 -20.11 -5.17 -30.31
C ARG A 365 -20.17 -5.42 -28.80
N GLY A 366 -19.94 -6.66 -28.36
CA GLY A 366 -19.99 -7.09 -26.96
C GLY A 366 -19.09 -6.27 -26.03
N PHE A 367 -17.86 -5.97 -26.45
CA PHE A 367 -16.92 -5.21 -25.63
C PHE A 367 -17.46 -3.82 -25.23
N LYS A 368 -18.16 -3.13 -26.15
CA LYS A 368 -18.77 -1.83 -25.87
C LYS A 368 -19.87 -1.96 -24.80
N TYR A 369 -20.70 -2.98 -24.89
CA TYR A 369 -21.77 -3.23 -23.92
C TYR A 369 -21.22 -3.56 -22.54
N ILE A 370 -20.14 -4.35 -22.48
CA ILE A 370 -19.42 -4.67 -21.24
C ILE A 370 -18.87 -3.39 -20.57
N MET A 371 -18.19 -2.53 -21.32
CA MET A 371 -17.61 -1.29 -20.77
C MET A 371 -18.67 -0.34 -20.21
N ASN A 372 -19.83 -0.23 -20.86
CA ASN A 372 -20.94 0.56 -20.32
C ASN A 372 -21.45 -0.01 -18.99
N ASN A 373 -21.54 -1.33 -18.89
CA ASN A 373 -22.03 -2.03 -17.70
C ASN A 373 -21.08 -1.90 -16.49
N PHE A 374 -19.76 -1.88 -16.71
CA PHE A 374 -18.76 -1.82 -15.62
C PHE A 374 -18.82 -0.55 -14.75
N ASN A 375 -19.29 0.58 -15.27
CA ASN A 375 -19.41 1.78 -14.42
C ASN A 375 -20.49 1.61 -13.36
N HIS A 376 -21.60 0.93 -13.68
CA HIS A 376 -22.64 0.60 -12.71
C HIS A 376 -22.16 -0.44 -11.70
N GLU A 377 -21.44 -1.48 -12.15
CA GLU A 377 -20.79 -2.45 -11.25
C GLU A 377 -19.88 -1.74 -10.24
N ARG A 378 -19.01 -0.83 -10.71
CA ARG A 378 -18.09 -0.07 -9.85
C ARG A 378 -18.83 0.78 -8.84
N MET A 379 -19.92 1.45 -9.23
CA MET A 379 -20.76 2.19 -8.29
C MET A 379 -21.36 1.27 -7.23
N GLY A 380 -21.87 0.09 -7.61
CA GLY A 380 -22.33 -0.91 -6.64
C GLY A 380 -21.24 -1.32 -5.64
N ILE A 381 -20.00 -1.52 -6.10
CA ILE A 381 -18.84 -1.84 -5.24
C ILE A 381 -18.50 -0.67 -4.31
N ILE A 382 -18.49 0.57 -4.81
CA ILE A 382 -18.22 1.78 -4.01
C ILE A 382 -19.19 1.89 -2.83
N ILE A 383 -20.49 1.72 -3.11
CA ILE A 383 -21.55 1.90 -2.13
C ILE A 383 -21.45 0.82 -1.04
N GLN A 384 -21.32 -0.44 -1.45
CA GLN A 384 -21.13 -1.56 -0.54
C GLN A 384 -19.87 -1.39 0.31
N ALA A 385 -18.72 -1.05 -0.31
CA ALA A 385 -17.46 -0.88 0.40
C ALA A 385 -17.54 0.24 1.45
N ASN A 386 -18.15 1.37 1.09
CA ASN A 386 -18.34 2.47 2.03
C ASN A 386 -19.28 2.11 3.19
N ARG A 387 -20.39 1.39 2.94
CA ARG A 387 -21.25 0.91 4.03
C ARG A 387 -20.54 -0.11 4.91
N LEU A 388 -19.84 -1.09 4.33
CA LEU A 388 -19.11 -2.10 5.11
C LEU A 388 -18.02 -1.44 5.98
N ALA A 389 -17.39 -0.36 5.49
CA ALA A 389 -16.48 0.45 6.30
C ALA A 389 -17.21 1.12 7.48
N ARG A 390 -18.42 1.65 7.27
CA ARG A 390 -19.30 2.15 8.34
C ARG A 390 -19.68 1.07 9.34
N VAL A 391 -20.04 -0.13 8.89
CA VAL A 391 -20.31 -1.28 9.78
C VAL A 391 -19.09 -1.58 10.65
N CYS A 392 -17.88 -1.62 10.06
CA CYS A 392 -16.64 -1.79 10.83
C CYS A 392 -16.47 -0.70 11.91
N LEU A 393 -16.73 0.57 11.58
CA LEU A 393 -16.65 1.67 12.53
C LEU A 393 -17.71 1.59 13.63
N GLU A 394 -18.97 1.34 13.24
CA GLU A 394 -20.11 1.19 14.14
C GLU A 394 -19.88 0.08 15.16
N GLU A 395 -19.51 -1.11 14.68
CA GLU A 395 -19.21 -2.27 15.52
C GLU A 395 -18.01 -1.99 16.43
N ALA A 396 -16.97 -1.31 15.93
CA ALA A 396 -15.81 -0.92 16.74
C ALA A 396 -16.16 0.08 17.85
N ILE A 397 -17.04 1.04 17.59
CA ILE A 397 -17.53 1.99 18.61
C ILE A 397 -18.42 1.28 19.63
N LYS A 398 -19.37 0.46 19.16
CA LYS A 398 -20.28 -0.32 20.02
C LYS A 398 -19.49 -1.23 20.96
N TYR A 399 -18.57 -2.01 20.42
CA TYR A 399 -17.69 -2.87 21.21
C TYR A 399 -16.78 -2.04 22.12
N GLY A 400 -16.14 -0.99 21.59
CA GLY A 400 -15.23 -0.15 22.33
C GLY A 400 -15.88 0.60 23.51
N SER A 401 -17.19 0.85 23.43
CA SER A 401 -18.00 1.51 24.46
C SER A 401 -18.47 0.56 25.57
N LYS A 402 -18.35 -0.75 25.38
CA LYS A 402 -18.71 -1.79 26.36
C LYS A 402 -17.48 -2.46 26.95
N ARG A 403 -16.50 -2.82 26.10
CA ARG A 403 -15.29 -3.55 26.49
C ARG A 403 -14.39 -2.69 27.37
N LYS A 404 -13.94 -3.25 28.48
CA LYS A 404 -12.94 -2.62 29.37
C LYS A 404 -11.58 -3.29 29.28
N THR A 405 -10.52 -2.49 29.33
CA THR A 405 -9.14 -2.91 29.59
C THR A 405 -8.49 -1.87 30.48
N PHE A 406 -7.63 -2.31 31.40
CA PHE A 406 -6.98 -1.42 32.37
C PHE A 406 -7.98 -0.53 33.12
N GLY A 407 -9.10 -1.11 33.56
CA GLY A 407 -10.14 -0.42 34.35
C GLY A 407 -11.08 0.52 33.58
N VAL A 408 -10.78 0.88 32.32
CA VAL A 408 -11.58 1.83 31.53
C VAL A 408 -12.10 1.21 30.23
N LYS A 409 -13.15 1.80 29.66
CA LYS A 409 -13.69 1.39 28.35
C LYS A 409 -12.65 1.59 27.24
N LEU A 410 -12.63 0.74 26.22
CA LEU A 410 -11.66 0.85 25.13
C LEU A 410 -11.71 2.21 24.44
N VAL A 411 -12.91 2.75 24.21
CA VAL A 411 -13.11 4.09 23.62
C VAL A 411 -12.49 5.23 24.46
N ASN A 412 -12.18 4.99 25.73
CA ASN A 412 -11.52 5.96 26.61
C ASN A 412 -10.00 6.00 26.44
N HIS A 413 -9.40 5.06 25.70
CA HIS A 413 -7.98 5.10 25.36
C HIS A 413 -7.70 6.02 24.15
N PRO A 414 -6.74 6.96 24.23
CA PRO A 414 -6.45 7.89 23.14
C PRO A 414 -6.10 7.21 21.80
N VAL A 415 -5.35 6.10 21.85
CA VAL A 415 -4.96 5.33 20.65
C VAL A 415 -6.19 4.76 19.93
N LEU A 416 -7.21 4.35 20.68
CA LEU A 416 -8.44 3.81 20.11
C LEU A 416 -9.26 4.93 19.45
N ARG A 417 -9.38 6.09 20.11
CA ARG A 417 -10.01 7.27 19.50
C ARG A 417 -9.29 7.73 18.24
N ASN A 418 -7.96 7.65 18.19
CA ASN A 418 -7.20 7.98 16.99
C ASN A 418 -7.59 7.06 15.81
N LYS A 419 -7.69 5.75 16.03
CA LYS A 419 -8.13 4.79 15.02
C LYS A 419 -9.54 5.10 14.52
N LEU A 420 -10.48 5.31 15.45
CA LEU A 420 -11.86 5.66 15.13
C LEU A 420 -11.96 6.97 14.33
N ALA A 421 -11.16 7.99 14.68
CA ALA A 421 -11.11 9.26 13.96
C ALA A 421 -10.58 9.09 12.52
N HIS A 422 -9.56 8.26 12.32
CA HIS A 422 -9.03 7.96 10.99
C HIS A 422 -10.00 7.15 10.12
N MET A 423 -10.77 6.24 10.72
CA MET A 423 -11.84 5.53 10.04
C MET A 423 -12.95 6.51 9.62
N ALA A 424 -13.47 7.28 10.57
CA ALA A 424 -14.55 8.25 10.36
C ALA A 424 -14.22 9.25 9.24
N ARG A 425 -13.05 9.90 9.29
CA ARG A 425 -12.69 10.92 8.29
C ARG A 425 -12.62 10.36 6.86
N GLN A 426 -12.21 9.10 6.69
CA GLN A 426 -12.08 8.47 5.37
C GLN A 426 -13.44 8.03 4.85
N ILE A 427 -14.28 7.49 5.72
CA ILE A 427 -15.66 7.11 5.43
C ILE A 427 -16.47 8.33 4.99
N GLU A 428 -16.45 9.42 5.76
CA GLU A 428 -17.23 10.61 5.42
C GLU A 428 -16.75 11.27 4.12
N ALA A 429 -15.43 11.33 3.89
CA ALA A 429 -14.88 11.84 2.63
C ALA A 429 -15.30 10.98 1.42
N THR A 430 -15.28 9.65 1.59
CA THR A 430 -15.71 8.70 0.55
C THR A 430 -17.22 8.82 0.30
N HIS A 431 -18.02 8.98 1.35
CA HIS A 431 -19.47 9.17 1.25
C HIS A 431 -19.84 10.44 0.49
N ALA A 432 -19.25 11.58 0.87
CA ALA A 432 -19.50 12.86 0.20
C ALA A 432 -19.12 12.82 -1.29
N TRP A 433 -18.00 12.16 -1.64
CA TRP A 433 -17.63 11.96 -3.04
C TRP A 433 -18.61 11.03 -3.78
N THR A 434 -19.10 9.99 -3.11
CA THR A 434 -20.12 9.08 -3.66
C THR A 434 -21.42 9.81 -3.98
N GLU A 435 -21.94 10.61 -3.04
CA GLU A 435 -23.13 11.44 -3.26
C GLU A 435 -22.94 12.40 -4.43
N ASN A 436 -21.77 13.04 -4.51
CA ASN A 436 -21.47 13.96 -5.61
C ASN A 436 -21.50 13.25 -6.97
N VAL A 437 -20.86 12.09 -7.09
CA VAL A 437 -20.84 11.32 -8.35
C VAL A 437 -22.24 10.80 -8.70
N LEU A 438 -23.02 10.33 -7.72
CA LEU A 438 -24.42 9.91 -7.92
C LEU A 438 -25.29 11.07 -8.39
N TYR A 439 -25.14 12.25 -7.80
CA TYR A 439 -25.86 13.43 -8.23
C TYR A 439 -25.58 13.77 -9.70
N GLN A 440 -24.34 13.58 -10.15
CA GLN A 440 -24.03 13.71 -11.58
C GLN A 440 -24.71 12.64 -12.44
N THR A 441 -24.89 11.40 -11.98
CA THR A 441 -25.61 10.37 -12.76
C THR A 441 -27.10 10.69 -12.96
N VAL A 442 -27.68 11.54 -12.12
CA VAL A 442 -29.09 11.96 -12.23
C VAL A 442 -29.24 13.25 -13.02
N THR A 443 -28.30 14.19 -12.87
CA THR A 443 -28.43 15.54 -13.44
C THR A 443 -27.67 15.75 -14.75
N MET A 444 -26.70 14.89 -15.06
CA MET A 444 -25.95 14.95 -16.32
C MET A 444 -26.67 14.20 -17.44
N PRO A 445 -26.74 14.74 -18.67
CA PRO A 445 -27.30 14.02 -19.82
C PRO A 445 -26.63 12.65 -20.02
N GLU A 446 -27.42 11.60 -20.31
CA GLU A 446 -26.95 10.21 -20.38
C GLU A 446 -25.75 10.03 -21.31
N GLU A 447 -25.76 10.71 -22.46
CA GLU A 447 -24.70 10.67 -23.45
C GLU A 447 -23.35 11.20 -22.92
N LEU A 448 -23.38 12.09 -21.93
CA LEU A 448 -22.19 12.64 -21.30
C LEU A 448 -21.71 11.81 -20.12
N GLN A 449 -22.59 11.05 -19.47
CA GLN A 449 -22.26 10.28 -18.26
C GLN A 449 -21.14 9.27 -18.54
N MET A 450 -21.24 8.49 -19.62
CA MET A 450 -20.20 7.52 -19.99
C MET A 450 -18.82 8.16 -20.20
N ILE A 451 -18.81 9.39 -20.71
CA ILE A 451 -17.58 10.10 -21.06
C ILE A 451 -16.99 10.75 -19.80
N LYS A 452 -17.79 11.51 -19.05
CA LYS A 452 -17.33 12.35 -17.93
C LYS A 452 -17.19 11.61 -16.60
N LEU A 453 -17.99 10.57 -16.35
CA LEU A 453 -18.05 9.92 -15.04
C LEU A 453 -17.15 8.68 -14.94
N GLY A 454 -16.72 8.09 -16.06
CA GLY A 454 -15.88 6.89 -16.04
C GLY A 454 -14.57 7.07 -15.26
N GLY A 455 -13.93 8.24 -15.38
CA GLY A 455 -12.71 8.57 -14.63
C GLY A 455 -12.95 8.73 -13.12
N PRO A 456 -13.85 9.64 -12.70
CA PRO A 456 -14.23 9.83 -11.30
C PRO A 456 -14.72 8.55 -10.62
N ILE A 457 -15.55 7.74 -11.28
CA ILE A 457 -16.03 6.45 -10.74
C ILE A 457 -14.87 5.48 -10.50
N ALA A 458 -13.89 5.42 -11.43
CA ALA A 458 -12.72 4.56 -11.24
C ALA A 458 -11.89 5.00 -10.02
N LEU A 459 -11.59 6.29 -9.89
CA LEU A 459 -10.84 6.82 -8.73
C LEU A 459 -11.61 6.58 -7.41
N LEU A 460 -12.92 6.84 -7.41
CA LEU A 460 -13.76 6.62 -6.25
C LEU A 460 -13.84 5.13 -5.87
N LYS A 461 -13.82 4.21 -6.84
CA LYS A 461 -13.77 2.78 -6.56
C LYS A 461 -12.50 2.40 -5.81
N ALA A 462 -11.34 2.89 -6.23
CA ALA A 462 -10.09 2.67 -5.50
C ALA A 462 -10.12 3.30 -4.10
N GLN A 463 -10.61 4.54 -3.98
CA GLN A 463 -10.77 5.24 -2.70
C GLN A 463 -11.67 4.46 -1.72
N ALA A 464 -12.80 3.96 -2.19
CA ALA A 464 -13.77 3.24 -1.37
C ALA A 464 -13.23 1.90 -0.88
N THR A 465 -12.53 1.13 -1.74
CA THR A 465 -11.97 -0.17 -1.35
C THR A 465 -10.77 -0.03 -0.42
N GLN A 466 -9.94 0.99 -0.61
CA GLN A 466 -8.85 1.32 0.33
C GLN A 466 -9.39 1.79 1.69
N THR A 467 -10.48 2.56 1.69
CA THR A 467 -11.18 2.96 2.91
C THR A 467 -11.73 1.74 3.65
N LEU A 468 -12.36 0.81 2.94
CA LEU A 468 -12.83 -0.46 3.52
C LEU A 468 -11.67 -1.28 4.10
N GLU A 469 -10.57 -1.45 3.36
CA GLU A 469 -9.39 -2.20 3.82
C GLU A 469 -8.84 -1.61 5.13
N TYR A 470 -8.68 -0.29 5.18
CA TYR A 470 -8.23 0.40 6.38
C TYR A 470 -9.19 0.20 7.55
N CYS A 471 -10.50 0.39 7.33
CA CYS A 471 -11.50 0.30 8.39
C CYS A 471 -11.68 -1.13 8.90
N ALA A 472 -11.68 -2.12 8.01
CA ALA A 472 -11.76 -3.53 8.40
C ALA A 472 -10.54 -3.95 9.22
N ARG A 473 -9.33 -3.54 8.82
CA ARG A 473 -8.10 -3.80 9.58
C ARG A 473 -8.13 -3.16 10.96
N GLU A 474 -8.52 -1.89 11.05
CA GLU A 474 -8.56 -1.19 12.34
C GLU A 474 -9.67 -1.71 13.26
N ALA A 475 -10.85 -2.00 12.72
CA ALA A 475 -11.92 -2.65 13.47
C ALA A 475 -11.47 -4.02 14.00
N SER A 476 -10.83 -4.84 13.16
CA SER A 476 -10.28 -6.14 13.58
C SER A 476 -9.29 -5.98 14.76
N GLN A 477 -8.41 -4.98 14.67
CA GLN A 477 -7.47 -4.68 15.74
C GLN A 477 -8.14 -4.20 17.03
N ILE A 478 -9.25 -3.45 16.94
CA ILE A 478 -10.05 -2.98 18.09
C ILE A 478 -10.75 -4.16 18.78
N PHE A 479 -11.30 -5.10 18.00
CA PHE A 479 -11.90 -6.34 18.51
C PHE A 479 -10.86 -7.32 19.06
N GLY A 480 -9.60 -7.23 18.60
CA GLY A 480 -8.50 -8.08 19.06
C GLY A 480 -8.75 -9.54 18.68
N GLY A 481 -8.58 -10.47 19.63
CA GLY A 481 -8.75 -11.90 19.38
C GLY A 481 -10.15 -12.29 18.88
N LEU A 482 -11.19 -11.50 19.18
CA LEU A 482 -12.56 -11.78 18.73
C LEU A 482 -12.74 -11.63 17.22
N ALA A 483 -11.92 -10.81 16.56
CA ALA A 483 -11.95 -10.66 15.10
C ALA A 483 -11.08 -11.70 14.38
N TYR A 484 -10.43 -12.60 15.11
CA TYR A 484 -9.71 -13.75 14.55
C TYR A 484 -10.58 -15.02 14.50
N THR A 485 -11.65 -15.07 15.30
CA THR A 485 -12.59 -16.19 15.35
C THR A 485 -13.82 -15.92 14.49
N ARG A 486 -14.22 -16.89 13.69
CA ARG A 486 -15.52 -16.88 12.99
C ARG A 486 -16.65 -17.01 14.02
N GLY A 487 -17.69 -16.19 13.88
CA GLY A 487 -18.83 -16.14 14.80
C GLY A 487 -18.61 -15.27 16.04
N GLY A 488 -19.61 -15.26 16.94
CA GLY A 488 -19.56 -14.50 18.19
C GLY A 488 -19.60 -12.98 18.00
N GLN A 489 -19.14 -12.22 18.99
CA GLN A 489 -19.25 -10.76 18.98
C GLN A 489 -18.44 -10.08 17.86
N GLY A 490 -17.35 -10.70 17.38
CA GLY A 490 -16.49 -10.14 16.32
C GLY A 490 -16.87 -10.56 14.89
N GLU A 491 -17.95 -11.33 14.71
CA GLU A 491 -18.23 -12.04 13.45
C GLU A 491 -18.34 -11.14 12.23
N LYS A 492 -18.97 -9.97 12.36
CA LYS A 492 -19.15 -9.05 11.23
C LYS A 492 -17.80 -8.49 10.79
N VAL A 493 -16.96 -8.11 11.76
CA VAL A 493 -15.64 -7.53 11.50
C VAL A 493 -14.70 -8.58 10.92
N GLU A 494 -14.69 -9.79 11.46
CA GLU A 494 -13.92 -10.93 10.92
C GLU A 494 -14.32 -11.21 9.46
N ARG A 495 -15.63 -11.35 9.21
CA ARG A 495 -16.16 -11.63 7.88
C ARG A 495 -15.81 -10.52 6.88
N ILE A 496 -16.04 -9.26 7.23
CA ILE A 496 -15.71 -8.13 6.36
C ILE A 496 -14.19 -8.10 6.07
N TYR A 497 -13.35 -8.38 7.09
CA TYR A 497 -11.89 -8.36 6.92
C TYR A 497 -11.40 -9.36 5.87
N ARG A 498 -11.88 -10.61 5.87
CA ARG A 498 -11.52 -11.60 4.83
C ARG A 498 -12.16 -11.32 3.45
N GLU A 499 -13.20 -10.50 3.41
CA GLU A 499 -13.92 -10.09 2.21
C GLU A 499 -13.32 -8.87 1.49
N VAL A 500 -12.43 -8.10 2.13
CA VAL A 500 -11.82 -6.88 1.56
C VAL A 500 -11.30 -7.08 0.14
N ARG A 501 -10.55 -8.16 -0.10
CA ARG A 501 -9.95 -8.44 -1.42
C ARG A 501 -11.00 -8.75 -2.49
N ALA A 502 -12.18 -9.24 -2.10
CA ALA A 502 -13.29 -9.41 -3.01
C ALA A 502 -13.80 -8.06 -3.51
N TYR A 503 -13.67 -6.96 -2.77
CA TYR A 503 -14.05 -5.63 -3.28
C TYR A 503 -12.90 -4.92 -4.01
N ALA A 504 -11.66 -5.05 -3.52
CA ALA A 504 -10.50 -4.35 -4.07
C ALA A 504 -10.12 -4.77 -5.51
N ILE A 505 -10.40 -6.02 -5.90
CA ILE A 505 -9.92 -6.61 -7.17
C ILE A 505 -10.93 -6.50 -8.35
N PRO A 506 -12.20 -6.95 -8.25
CA PRO A 506 -13.16 -6.89 -9.34
C PRO A 506 -13.71 -5.48 -9.57
N GLY A 507 -14.44 -5.26 -10.66
CA GLY A 507 -14.69 -3.93 -11.23
C GLY A 507 -13.42 -3.24 -11.79
N GLY A 508 -12.29 -3.97 -11.80
CA GLY A 508 -10.94 -3.49 -12.11
C GLY A 508 -10.12 -3.29 -10.83
N SER A 509 -8.87 -3.78 -10.83
CA SER A 509 -7.98 -3.64 -9.66
C SER A 509 -7.68 -2.17 -9.37
N GLU A 510 -7.28 -1.86 -8.14
CA GLU A 510 -7.01 -0.48 -7.73
C GLU A 510 -5.97 0.20 -8.63
N GLU A 511 -4.94 -0.52 -9.08
CA GLU A 511 -3.93 0.00 -10.02
C GLU A 511 -4.55 0.36 -11.37
N ILE A 512 -5.41 -0.52 -11.91
CA ILE A 512 -6.12 -0.29 -13.17
C ILE A 512 -7.11 0.87 -13.02
N MET A 513 -7.73 1.02 -11.86
CA MET A 513 -8.68 2.09 -11.59
C MET A 513 -8.02 3.45 -11.42
N LEU A 514 -6.88 3.52 -10.72
CA LEU A 514 -6.11 4.74 -10.57
C LEU A 514 -5.59 5.23 -11.93
N ASP A 515 -5.05 4.30 -12.72
CA ASP A 515 -4.64 4.56 -14.10
C ASP A 515 -5.82 4.99 -14.97
N LEU A 516 -6.87 4.17 -15.09
CA LEU A 516 -8.08 4.48 -15.87
C LEU A 516 -8.70 5.82 -15.46
N GLY A 517 -8.74 6.09 -14.15
CA GLY A 517 -9.26 7.30 -13.54
C GLY A 517 -8.57 8.54 -14.09
N MET A 518 -7.23 8.54 -14.05
CA MET A 518 -6.44 9.63 -14.60
C MET A 518 -6.52 9.71 -16.13
N ARG A 519 -6.49 8.57 -16.83
CA ARG A 519 -6.59 8.51 -18.29
C ARG A 519 -7.88 9.13 -18.81
N GLN A 520 -9.02 8.73 -18.26
CA GLN A 520 -10.31 9.26 -18.67
C GLN A 520 -10.46 10.72 -18.27
N SER A 521 -10.00 11.11 -17.07
CA SER A 521 -10.10 12.50 -16.63
C SER A 521 -9.31 13.46 -17.53
N ILE A 522 -8.10 13.05 -17.93
CA ILE A 522 -7.29 13.84 -18.88
C ILE A 522 -7.93 13.87 -20.25
N LYS A 523 -8.39 12.72 -20.76
CA LYS A 523 -9.10 12.64 -22.05
C LYS A 523 -10.34 13.53 -22.08
N VAL A 524 -11.13 13.57 -21.00
CA VAL A 524 -12.30 14.46 -20.90
C VAL A 524 -11.85 15.91 -20.90
N ALA A 525 -10.81 16.26 -20.13
CA ALA A 525 -10.29 17.61 -20.07
C ALA A 525 -9.83 18.12 -21.45
N THR A 526 -9.11 17.30 -22.20
CA THR A 526 -8.61 17.64 -23.54
C THR A 526 -9.71 17.63 -24.59
N SER A 527 -10.45 16.52 -24.73
CA SER A 527 -11.41 16.32 -25.81
C SER A 527 -12.74 17.05 -25.65
N MET A 528 -13.18 17.31 -24.42
CA MET A 528 -14.48 17.97 -24.17
C MET A 528 -14.35 19.42 -23.73
N TYR A 529 -13.36 19.73 -22.89
CA TYR A 529 -13.23 21.06 -22.29
C TYR A 529 -12.15 21.91 -22.96
N GLY A 530 -11.43 21.35 -23.95
CA GLY A 530 -10.38 22.04 -24.67
C GLY A 530 -9.22 22.45 -23.76
N ALA A 531 -9.02 21.76 -22.63
CA ALA A 531 -7.89 22.01 -21.76
C ALA A 531 -6.61 21.79 -22.56
N LYS A 532 -5.72 22.79 -22.57
CA LYS A 532 -4.42 22.76 -23.28
C LYS A 532 -3.40 21.91 -22.52
N LEU A 533 -3.80 20.71 -22.13
CA LEU A 533 -2.96 19.67 -21.58
C LEU A 533 -2.51 18.80 -22.76
N GLN A 534 -1.24 18.40 -22.79
CA GLN A 534 -0.90 17.28 -23.65
C GLN A 534 -1.59 16.05 -23.07
N GLU A 535 -2.47 15.41 -23.86
CA GLU A 535 -2.84 14.04 -23.57
C GLU A 535 -1.53 13.27 -23.40
N PRO A 536 -1.27 12.68 -22.22
CA PRO A 536 -0.29 11.62 -22.14
C PRO A 536 -0.80 10.57 -23.12
N ASP A 537 0.00 10.07 -24.05
CA ASP A 537 -0.25 8.74 -24.62
C ASP A 537 0.09 7.78 -23.50
N PHE A 538 -0.89 7.66 -22.63
CA PHE A 538 -1.66 6.46 -22.59
C PHE A 538 -1.85 5.90 -24.00
N VAL A 539 -0.78 5.30 -24.52
CA VAL A 539 -0.80 4.51 -25.75
C VAL A 539 -2.00 3.58 -25.59
N ASN A 540 -2.76 3.34 -26.65
CA ASN A 540 -3.51 2.10 -26.81
C ASN A 540 -2.48 0.94 -26.86
N ASP A 541 -1.76 0.75 -25.75
CA ASP A 541 -0.48 0.05 -25.62
C ASP A 541 -0.67 -1.47 -25.52
N ARG A 542 -1.84 -1.97 -25.91
CA ARG A 542 -2.12 -3.40 -25.90
C ARG A 542 -1.93 -4.02 -27.28
N HIS A 543 -2.31 -3.32 -28.36
CA HIS A 543 -2.09 -3.84 -29.72
C HIS A 543 -0.66 -3.64 -30.25
N ASP A 544 0.11 -2.71 -29.67
CA ASP A 544 1.47 -2.42 -30.13
C ASP A 544 2.56 -3.09 -29.30
N ARG A 545 2.24 -3.51 -28.06
CA ARG A 545 3.19 -4.29 -27.23
C ARG A 545 3.20 -5.77 -27.57
N GLU A 546 2.16 -6.34 -28.18
CA GLU A 546 2.16 -7.78 -28.50
C GLU A 546 3.07 -8.12 -29.69
N SER A 547 3.24 -7.22 -30.67
CA SER A 547 4.27 -7.40 -31.70
C SER A 547 5.67 -7.25 -31.12
N ASP A 548 5.87 -6.28 -30.22
CA ASP A 548 7.19 -5.97 -29.70
C ASP A 548 7.62 -6.96 -28.59
N VAL A 549 6.70 -7.49 -27.77
CA VAL A 549 7.03 -8.45 -26.70
C VAL A 549 7.22 -9.86 -27.25
N ALA A 550 6.51 -10.26 -28.31
CA ALA A 550 6.76 -11.53 -29.00
C ALA A 550 8.10 -11.50 -29.77
N ASP A 551 8.46 -10.36 -30.36
CA ASP A 551 9.75 -10.18 -31.03
C ASP A 551 10.90 -9.99 -30.03
N ILE A 552 10.68 -9.34 -28.88
CA ILE A 552 11.68 -9.21 -27.81
C ILE A 552 11.89 -10.54 -27.09
N ALA A 553 10.84 -11.34 -26.85
CA ALA A 553 10.97 -12.68 -26.27
C ALA A 553 11.71 -13.68 -27.18
N ARG A 554 11.71 -13.44 -28.50
CA ARG A 554 12.57 -14.18 -29.44
C ARG A 554 14.00 -13.67 -29.49
N VAL A 555 14.23 -12.37 -29.26
CA VAL A 555 15.55 -11.73 -29.40
C VAL A 555 16.42 -11.84 -28.13
N VAL A 556 15.83 -12.20 -26.97
CA VAL A 556 16.56 -12.33 -25.69
C VAL A 556 17.06 -13.77 -25.43
N ASN A 557 16.69 -14.75 -26.25
CA ASN A 557 16.98 -16.18 -26.04
C ASN A 557 18.16 -16.76 -26.84
N GLU A 558 19.10 -15.94 -27.32
CA GLU A 558 20.33 -16.46 -27.93
C GLU A 558 21.60 -15.95 -27.22
N PRO A 559 22.56 -16.85 -26.89
CA PRO A 559 23.85 -16.47 -26.35
C PRO A 559 24.73 -15.94 -27.49
N THR A 560 24.56 -14.66 -27.83
CA THR A 560 25.54 -13.93 -28.62
C THR A 560 25.96 -12.70 -27.83
N SER A 561 27.28 -12.55 -27.61
CA SER A 561 27.87 -11.38 -26.98
C SER A 561 27.28 -10.08 -27.54
N LEU A 562 27.20 -8.99 -26.74
CA LEU A 562 26.89 -7.64 -27.24
C LEU A 562 27.76 -7.26 -28.47
N ARG A 563 28.93 -7.90 -28.64
CA ARG A 563 29.83 -7.73 -29.80
C ARG A 563 29.24 -8.21 -31.14
N SER A 564 28.23 -9.09 -31.12
CA SER A 564 27.61 -9.69 -32.31
C SER A 564 26.18 -9.21 -32.61
N ARG A 565 25.58 -8.40 -31.72
CA ARG A 565 24.21 -7.89 -31.91
C ARG A 565 24.23 -6.59 -32.71
N PRO A 566 23.39 -6.42 -33.75
CA PRO A 566 23.34 -5.18 -34.50
C PRO A 566 22.73 -4.08 -33.60
N LEU A 567 23.51 -3.03 -33.35
CA LEU A 567 23.08 -1.81 -32.66
C LEU A 567 22.11 -1.04 -33.55
N VAL A 568 20.81 -1.33 -33.42
CA VAL A 568 19.76 -0.73 -34.24
C VAL A 568 18.71 -0.11 -33.33
N ILE A 569 18.36 1.14 -33.59
CA ILE A 569 17.26 1.81 -32.91
C ILE A 569 15.95 1.32 -33.51
N ARG A 570 15.10 0.76 -32.66
CA ARG A 570 13.72 0.46 -32.99
C ARG A 570 12.82 1.51 -32.33
N LEU A 571 12.26 2.38 -33.17
CA LEU A 571 11.25 3.33 -32.73
C LEU A 571 9.94 2.57 -32.47
N SER A 572 9.36 2.81 -31.30
CA SER A 572 7.97 2.42 -31.02
C SER A 572 7.02 3.17 -31.94
N LYS A 573 5.78 2.68 -32.08
CA LYS A 573 4.77 3.35 -32.91
C LYS A 573 4.48 4.80 -32.47
N ARG A 574 4.72 5.11 -31.20
CA ARG A 574 4.64 6.47 -30.63
C ARG A 574 5.82 7.34 -31.06
N GLU A 575 7.05 6.81 -30.95
CA GLU A 575 8.26 7.53 -31.35
C GLU A 575 8.31 7.76 -32.87
N ILE A 576 7.80 6.84 -33.70
CA ILE A 576 7.66 7.04 -35.15
C ILE A 576 6.78 8.27 -35.44
N LYS A 577 5.66 8.44 -34.72
CA LYS A 577 4.77 9.60 -34.89
C LYS A 577 5.45 10.90 -34.45
N VAL A 578 6.13 10.87 -33.31
CA VAL A 578 6.94 12.01 -32.81
C VAL A 578 8.00 12.40 -33.84
N CYS A 579 8.86 11.46 -34.23
CA CYS A 579 9.91 11.64 -35.23
C CYS A 579 9.35 12.16 -36.57
N GLY A 580 8.21 11.63 -37.03
CA GLY A 580 7.57 12.09 -38.26
C GLY A 580 7.10 13.55 -38.22
N ILE A 581 6.58 14.02 -37.08
CA ILE A 581 6.23 15.44 -36.91
C ILE A 581 7.48 16.31 -36.91
N LEU A 582 8.54 15.89 -36.23
CA LEU A 582 9.79 16.64 -36.18
C LEU A 582 10.46 16.75 -37.56
N ASP A 583 10.54 15.65 -38.34
CA ASP A 583 11.09 15.66 -39.71
C ASP A 583 10.28 16.60 -40.60
N GLN A 584 8.95 16.49 -40.58
CA GLN A 584 8.14 17.30 -41.47
C GLN A 584 8.10 18.78 -41.06
N THR A 585 8.15 19.10 -39.76
CA THR A 585 8.38 20.48 -39.28
C THR A 585 9.66 21.04 -39.88
N ALA A 586 10.74 20.23 -39.88
CA ALA A 586 12.01 20.61 -40.45
C ALA A 586 11.95 20.76 -41.99
N ARG A 587 11.22 19.89 -42.71
CA ARG A 587 11.01 20.01 -44.17
C ARG A 587 10.18 21.23 -44.56
N HIS A 588 9.17 21.59 -43.76
CA HIS A 588 8.38 22.79 -43.98
C HIS A 588 9.23 24.04 -43.78
N TYR A 589 10.01 24.07 -42.70
CA TYR A 589 10.97 25.14 -42.46
C TYR A 589 11.96 25.27 -43.62
N GLU A 590 12.51 24.16 -44.11
CA GLU A 590 13.41 24.12 -45.26
C GLU A 590 12.75 24.64 -46.55
N SER A 591 11.50 24.25 -46.80
CA SER A 591 10.74 24.70 -47.98
C SER A 591 10.35 26.20 -47.93
N SER A 592 10.14 26.74 -46.73
CA SER A 592 9.70 28.14 -46.53
C SER A 592 10.84 29.13 -46.35
N LYS A 593 11.99 28.70 -45.80
CA LYS A 593 13.15 29.54 -45.49
C LYS A 593 14.40 29.20 -46.30
N GLY A 594 14.37 28.12 -47.09
CA GLY A 594 15.51 27.67 -47.90
C GLY A 594 16.70 27.16 -47.08
N GLN A 595 16.52 26.91 -45.78
CA GLN A 595 17.58 26.48 -44.87
C GLN A 595 17.29 25.06 -44.36
N ARG A 596 18.25 24.16 -44.55
CA ARG A 596 18.13 22.78 -44.07
C ARG A 596 18.16 22.74 -42.54
N LEU A 597 17.21 22.01 -41.96
CA LEU A 597 17.13 21.75 -40.52
C LEU A 597 17.13 20.23 -40.29
N CYS A 598 17.97 19.73 -39.39
CA CYS A 598 18.01 18.32 -39.01
C CYS A 598 17.80 18.15 -37.49
N PRO A 599 16.56 17.86 -37.02
CA PRO A 599 16.34 17.55 -35.62
C PRO A 599 16.94 16.20 -35.26
N ARG A 600 17.58 16.12 -34.10
CA ARG A 600 18.26 14.92 -33.60
C ARG A 600 17.75 14.55 -32.22
N LEU A 601 17.49 13.27 -31.99
CA LEU A 601 17.31 12.78 -30.62
C LEU A 601 18.69 12.57 -29.98
N VAL A 602 18.82 12.96 -28.73
CA VAL A 602 20.12 13.01 -28.05
C VAL A 602 20.04 12.51 -26.60
N GLY A 603 21.18 12.36 -25.94
CA GLY A 603 21.25 12.09 -24.51
C GLY A 603 21.08 10.60 -24.15
N GLY A 604 20.40 10.33 -23.04
CA GLY A 604 20.25 8.96 -22.52
C GLY A 604 19.38 8.06 -23.39
N TRP A 605 18.44 8.66 -24.14
CA TRP A 605 17.47 7.93 -24.96
C TRP A 605 18.15 7.08 -26.06
N VAL A 606 19.13 7.64 -26.78
CA VAL A 606 19.81 6.95 -27.89
C VAL A 606 20.56 5.73 -27.38
N ARG A 607 21.32 5.87 -26.28
CA ARG A 607 22.01 4.78 -25.59
C ARG A 607 21.03 3.69 -25.15
N ASP A 608 19.98 4.08 -24.43
CA ASP A 608 19.04 3.13 -23.83
C ASP A 608 18.30 2.34 -24.91
N LYS A 609 17.93 2.99 -26.02
CA LYS A 609 17.36 2.33 -27.20
C LYS A 609 18.29 1.31 -27.83
N LEU A 610 19.56 1.66 -27.97
CA LEU A 610 20.57 0.76 -28.53
C LEU A 610 20.87 -0.43 -27.61
N LEU A 611 20.68 -0.28 -26.29
CA LEU A 611 20.76 -1.37 -25.30
C LEU A 611 19.47 -2.18 -25.14
N GLY A 612 18.38 -1.78 -25.81
CA GLY A 612 17.07 -2.43 -25.66
C GLY A 612 16.35 -2.09 -24.35
N LEU A 613 16.73 -1.00 -23.69
CA LEU A 613 16.11 -0.50 -22.47
C LEU A 613 14.95 0.45 -22.80
N VAL A 614 13.98 0.52 -21.89
CA VAL A 614 12.84 1.46 -22.00
C VAL A 614 13.29 2.84 -21.53
N CYS A 615 13.11 3.86 -22.37
CA CYS A 615 13.35 5.26 -22.04
C CYS A 615 12.05 6.04 -22.17
N ASN A 616 11.74 6.88 -21.17
CA ASN A 616 10.46 7.59 -21.08
C ASN A 616 10.55 9.08 -21.47
N ASP A 617 11.76 9.63 -21.63
CA ASP A 617 12.00 11.05 -21.92
C ASP A 617 12.83 11.17 -23.21
N MET A 618 12.50 12.11 -24.11
CA MET A 618 13.22 12.32 -25.39
C MET A 618 13.79 13.74 -25.48
N ASP A 619 15.12 13.85 -25.45
CA ASP A 619 15.79 15.14 -25.69
C ASP A 619 15.96 15.37 -27.20
N VAL A 620 15.53 16.53 -27.71
CA VAL A 620 15.71 16.95 -29.10
C VAL A 620 16.71 18.10 -29.18
N ALA A 621 17.69 17.94 -30.06
CA ALA A 621 18.65 18.98 -30.40
C ALA A 621 18.46 19.49 -31.84
N VAL A 622 18.59 20.81 -32.02
CA VAL A 622 18.49 21.50 -33.31
C VAL A 622 19.66 22.46 -33.56
N GLU A 623 20.05 22.64 -34.83
CA GLU A 623 21.34 23.22 -35.23
C GLU A 623 21.31 24.70 -35.66
N SER A 624 20.12 25.27 -35.93
CA SER A 624 20.00 26.61 -36.54
C SER A 624 18.96 27.51 -35.89
N MET A 625 18.44 27.12 -34.73
CA MET A 625 17.43 27.89 -33.97
C MET A 625 17.38 27.48 -32.50
N MET A 626 16.73 28.27 -31.66
CA MET A 626 16.53 27.96 -30.25
C MET A 626 15.53 26.80 -30.07
N GLY A 627 15.69 26.03 -29.00
CA GLY A 627 14.77 24.92 -28.69
C GLY A 627 13.30 25.38 -28.55
N TYR A 628 13.08 26.57 -27.99
CA TYR A 628 11.75 27.19 -27.91
C TYR A 628 11.18 27.58 -29.28
N GLU A 629 12.02 28.10 -30.18
CA GLU A 629 11.63 28.46 -31.55
C GLU A 629 11.24 27.22 -32.34
N PHE A 630 12.03 26.14 -32.24
CA PHE A 630 11.70 24.88 -32.89
C PHE A 630 10.44 24.25 -32.32
N ALA A 631 10.26 24.23 -30.98
CA ALA A 631 9.02 23.80 -30.35
C ALA A 631 7.81 24.63 -30.83
N SER A 632 8.00 25.93 -31.10
CA SER A 632 6.97 26.80 -31.68
C SER A 632 6.67 26.44 -33.14
N LEU A 633 7.68 26.09 -33.94
CA LEU A 633 7.48 25.59 -35.31
C LEU A 633 6.77 24.24 -35.32
N VAL A 634 7.06 23.36 -34.36
CA VAL A 634 6.32 22.10 -34.19
C VAL A 634 4.85 22.39 -33.94
N ASN A 635 4.51 23.39 -33.11
CA ASN A 635 3.13 23.84 -32.94
C ASN A 635 2.50 24.40 -34.21
N ASN A 636 3.24 25.13 -35.04
CA ASN A 636 2.74 25.62 -36.33
C ASN A 636 2.47 24.46 -37.29
N GLU A 637 3.32 23.43 -37.30
CA GLU A 637 3.14 22.23 -38.11
C GLU A 637 2.00 21.34 -37.60
N LEU A 638 1.77 21.29 -36.29
CA LEU A 638 0.57 20.69 -35.72
C LEU A 638 -0.68 21.42 -36.23
N THR A 639 -0.66 22.76 -36.17
CA THR A 639 -1.77 23.61 -36.59
C THR A 639 -2.07 23.45 -38.09
N SER A 640 -1.05 23.40 -38.95
CA SER A 640 -1.21 23.22 -40.40
C SER A 640 -1.87 21.88 -40.77
N ARG A 641 -1.80 20.89 -39.87
CA ARG A 641 -2.45 19.58 -39.99
C ARG A 641 -3.78 19.45 -39.25
N GLY A 642 -4.29 20.55 -38.69
CA GLY A 642 -5.51 20.54 -37.89
C GLY A 642 -5.36 19.84 -36.53
N GLN A 643 -4.13 19.78 -35.98
CA GLN A 643 -3.85 19.26 -34.64
C GLN A 643 -3.65 20.40 -33.63
N ASP A 644 -4.09 20.19 -32.39
CA ASP A 644 -3.96 21.20 -31.33
C ASP A 644 -2.49 21.49 -30.98
N THR A 645 -2.16 22.78 -30.90
CA THR A 645 -0.88 23.26 -30.34
C THR A 645 -0.69 22.78 -28.91
N LYS A 646 0.54 22.49 -28.54
CA LYS A 646 0.91 22.02 -27.22
C LYS A 646 1.54 23.11 -26.35
N ALA A 647 1.38 22.99 -25.03
CA ALA A 647 2.00 23.91 -24.09
C ALA A 647 3.53 23.78 -24.15
N ILE A 648 4.23 24.90 -24.25
CA ILE A 648 5.69 24.97 -24.25
C ILE A 648 6.12 25.67 -22.97
N ALA A 649 6.82 24.97 -22.07
CA ALA A 649 7.41 25.60 -20.89
C ALA A 649 8.87 25.98 -21.20
N LYS A 650 9.19 27.27 -21.11
CA LYS A 650 10.54 27.78 -21.33
C LYS A 650 11.32 27.77 -20.02
N ILE A 651 12.42 27.02 -19.99
CA ILE A 651 13.35 27.01 -18.87
C ILE A 651 14.57 27.85 -19.23
N ALA A 652 14.68 29.01 -18.59
CA ALA A 652 15.77 29.95 -18.83
C ALA A 652 17.15 29.40 -18.40
N ILE A 653 18.20 29.96 -19.01
CA ILE A 653 19.60 29.70 -18.66
C ILE A 653 19.82 30.05 -17.19
N ASN A 654 20.43 29.14 -16.43
CA ASN A 654 20.82 29.37 -15.05
C ASN A 654 22.25 28.86 -14.83
N ARG A 655 23.21 29.76 -15.02
CA ARG A 655 24.65 29.46 -14.96
C ARG A 655 25.10 29.01 -13.56
N GLU A 656 24.51 29.55 -12.50
CA GLU A 656 24.78 29.14 -11.11
C GLU A 656 24.31 27.69 -10.84
N LYS A 657 23.27 27.22 -11.53
CA LYS A 657 22.80 25.82 -11.50
C LYS A 657 23.41 24.94 -12.59
N ALA A 658 24.46 25.40 -13.28
CA ALA A 658 25.10 24.69 -14.40
C ALA A 658 24.13 24.32 -15.54
N LYS A 659 23.09 25.14 -15.76
CA LYS A 659 22.17 25.05 -16.89
C LYS A 659 22.54 26.11 -17.92
N TYR A 660 23.36 25.72 -18.89
CA TYR A 660 24.00 26.63 -19.86
C TYR A 660 23.17 26.88 -21.13
N LEU A 661 22.10 26.11 -21.33
CA LEU A 661 21.20 26.25 -22.47
C LEU A 661 19.79 26.56 -21.99
N GLU A 662 19.10 27.36 -22.80
CA GLU A 662 17.65 27.47 -22.76
C GLU A 662 17.06 26.14 -23.24
N THR A 663 16.13 25.58 -22.46
CA THR A 663 15.42 24.36 -22.84
C THR A 663 13.94 24.67 -22.87
N ALA A 664 13.26 24.25 -23.91
CA ALA A 664 11.81 24.26 -23.97
C ALA A 664 11.29 22.85 -23.73
N THR A 665 10.30 22.68 -22.86
CA THR A 665 9.71 21.36 -22.60
C THR A 665 8.31 21.28 -23.19
N MET A 666 8.03 20.15 -23.83
CA MET A 666 6.79 19.86 -24.55
C MET A 666 6.57 18.34 -24.55
N VAL A 667 5.36 17.87 -24.29
CA VAL A 667 4.95 16.45 -24.25
C VAL A 667 4.29 15.96 -25.57
N LEU A 668 5.04 15.90 -26.69
CA LEU A 668 4.46 15.65 -28.03
C LEU A 668 4.11 14.18 -28.22
N HIS A 669 2.88 13.89 -28.70
CA HIS A 669 2.30 12.54 -28.62
C HIS A 669 2.77 11.91 -27.34
N GLY A 670 2.38 12.60 -26.24
CA GLY A 670 2.56 12.33 -24.81
C GLY A 670 3.91 11.83 -24.30
N VAL A 671 4.92 11.72 -25.15
CA VAL A 671 6.30 11.58 -24.75
C VAL A 671 6.74 12.94 -24.22
N PRO A 672 7.18 13.06 -22.95
CA PRO A 672 7.88 14.24 -22.48
C PRO A 672 9.13 14.49 -23.32
N MET A 673 9.27 15.72 -23.83
CA MET A 673 10.40 16.11 -24.66
C MET A 673 11.00 17.42 -24.21
N ASP A 674 12.34 17.47 -24.28
CA ASP A 674 13.15 18.63 -23.99
C ASP A 674 13.83 19.10 -25.29
N PHE A 675 13.50 20.30 -25.75
CA PHE A 675 14.08 20.91 -26.94
C PHE A 675 15.18 21.89 -26.54
N ALA A 676 16.36 21.69 -27.11
CA ALA A 676 17.49 22.59 -26.95
C ALA A 676 18.19 22.82 -28.29
N ASN A 677 18.87 23.95 -28.43
CA ASN A 677 19.82 24.12 -29.52
C ASN A 677 21.12 23.35 -29.23
N LEU A 678 21.86 22.99 -30.27
CA LEU A 678 23.18 22.37 -30.15
C LEU A 678 24.18 23.35 -29.52
N ARG A 679 25.07 22.81 -28.67
CA ARG A 679 26.08 23.60 -27.93
C ARG A 679 27.22 24.05 -28.86
N PRO A 680 27.53 25.37 -28.94
CA PRO A 680 28.64 25.88 -29.74
C PRO A 680 30.01 25.60 -29.11
N GLY A 681 31.05 25.44 -29.92
CA GLY A 681 32.38 24.95 -29.52
C GLY A 681 33.27 25.88 -28.69
N HIS A 682 32.90 27.16 -28.48
CA HIS A 682 33.71 28.12 -27.72
C HIS A 682 32.85 28.99 -26.79
N TYR A 683 32.92 28.74 -25.48
CA TYR A 683 32.68 29.79 -24.49
C TYR A 683 34.05 30.38 -24.14
N GLY A 684 34.32 31.64 -24.48
CA GLY A 684 35.61 32.27 -24.24
C GLY A 684 36.10 32.15 -22.79
N GLU A 685 37.42 32.13 -22.58
CA GLU A 685 38.10 32.00 -21.27
C GLU A 685 37.79 33.12 -20.27
N LEU A 686 36.97 34.10 -20.65
CA LEU A 686 36.34 35.09 -19.78
C LEU A 686 34.84 35.00 -20.06
N GLY A 687 34.03 34.61 -19.07
CA GLY A 687 32.60 34.26 -19.20
C GLY A 687 31.61 35.32 -19.71
N GLY A 688 32.03 36.27 -20.55
CA GLY A 688 31.16 37.09 -21.38
C GLY A 688 31.05 36.50 -22.78
N VAL A 689 29.85 36.08 -23.18
CA VAL A 689 29.52 35.86 -24.60
C VAL A 689 29.08 37.21 -25.14
N SER A 690 29.58 37.58 -26.31
CA SER A 690 29.06 38.69 -27.11
C SER A 690 27.56 38.48 -27.39
N ASN A 691 26.83 39.53 -27.73
CA ASN A 691 25.40 39.44 -28.09
C ASN A 691 25.11 38.67 -29.38
N ASP A 692 26.09 37.97 -29.96
CA ASP A 692 25.92 37.19 -31.19
C ASP A 692 25.50 35.76 -30.85
N GLN A 693 24.32 35.38 -31.32
CA GLN A 693 23.72 34.07 -31.13
C GLN A 693 24.45 33.02 -31.98
N VAL A 694 25.40 32.30 -31.39
CA VAL A 694 26.15 31.23 -32.07
C VAL A 694 25.48 29.87 -31.80
N PHE A 695 24.98 29.21 -32.85
CA PHE A 695 24.49 27.83 -32.79
C PHE A 695 25.63 26.83 -33.03
N GLY A 696 25.67 25.75 -32.25
CA GLY A 696 26.68 24.71 -32.41
C GLY A 696 26.38 23.71 -33.51
N SER A 697 27.42 23.05 -34.01
CA SER A 697 27.31 21.87 -34.86
C SER A 697 27.08 20.60 -34.02
N PRO A 698 26.55 19.51 -34.62
CA PRO A 698 26.41 18.21 -33.95
C PRO A 698 27.74 17.66 -33.45
N TYR A 699 28.81 17.94 -34.20
CA TYR A 699 30.18 17.63 -33.79
C TYR A 699 30.53 18.37 -32.49
N GLU A 700 30.37 19.69 -32.44
CA GLU A 700 30.67 20.45 -31.22
C GLU A 700 29.81 20.00 -30.01
N ASP A 701 28.51 19.75 -30.21
CA ASP A 701 27.62 19.28 -29.13
C ASP A 701 28.03 17.91 -28.59
N ALA A 702 28.44 16.98 -29.48
CA ALA A 702 28.93 15.66 -29.10
C ALA A 702 30.10 15.74 -28.13
N TYR A 703 31.04 16.64 -28.40
CA TYR A 703 32.23 16.84 -27.57
C TYR A 703 31.94 17.57 -26.25
N HIS A 704 30.78 18.24 -26.13
CA HIS A 704 30.33 18.87 -24.88
C HIS A 704 29.52 17.95 -23.95
N ARG A 705 29.19 16.72 -24.38
CA ARG A 705 28.42 15.76 -23.57
C ARG A 705 29.30 15.02 -22.56
N ASP A 706 28.65 14.41 -21.58
CA ASP A 706 29.33 13.80 -20.43
C ASP A 706 30.19 12.59 -20.85
N PHE A 707 29.64 11.72 -21.72
CA PHE A 707 30.27 10.45 -22.14
C PHE A 707 29.97 10.14 -23.61
N THR A 708 30.85 9.40 -24.29
CA THR A 708 30.72 8.97 -25.69
C THR A 708 29.40 8.23 -25.94
N ILE A 709 29.03 7.33 -25.02
CA ILE A 709 27.75 6.61 -25.06
C ILE A 709 26.51 7.51 -24.96
N ASN A 710 26.64 8.71 -24.37
CA ASN A 710 25.57 9.71 -24.27
C ASN A 710 25.68 10.81 -25.33
N ALA A 711 26.73 10.75 -26.15
CA ALA A 711 27.04 11.64 -27.26
C ALA A 711 26.64 11.03 -28.62
N LEU A 712 25.77 10.03 -28.59
CA LEU A 712 25.13 9.47 -29.77
C LEU A 712 23.90 10.31 -30.13
N PHE A 713 23.74 10.55 -31.42
CA PHE A 713 22.62 11.30 -31.97
C PHE A 713 21.82 10.37 -32.86
N TYR A 714 20.50 10.41 -32.77
CA TYR A 714 19.66 9.75 -33.76
C TYR A 714 19.10 10.82 -34.71
N ASN A 715 19.59 10.80 -35.96
CA ASN A 715 19.15 11.71 -36.99
C ASN A 715 17.80 11.25 -37.51
N ILE A 716 16.77 12.01 -37.14
CA ILE A 716 15.39 11.69 -37.48
C ILE A 716 15.16 11.70 -39.00
N ARG A 717 15.88 12.54 -39.74
CA ARG A 717 15.73 12.67 -41.21
C ARG A 717 16.41 11.55 -41.98
N ALA A 718 17.56 11.10 -41.48
CA ALA A 718 18.37 10.07 -42.11
C ALA A 718 18.08 8.67 -41.59
N ASP A 719 17.18 8.54 -40.60
CA ASP A 719 16.87 7.29 -39.90
C ASP A 719 18.12 6.49 -39.49
N SER A 720 19.10 7.21 -38.94
CA SER A 720 20.41 6.62 -38.61
C SER A 720 21.02 7.24 -37.36
N VAL A 721 21.83 6.44 -36.67
CA VAL A 721 22.62 6.91 -35.52
C VAL A 721 23.89 7.56 -36.03
N GLU A 722 24.09 8.82 -35.65
CA GLU A 722 25.30 9.59 -35.91
C GLU A 722 26.19 9.54 -34.66
N ASP A 723 27.39 9.01 -34.82
CA ASP A 723 28.43 9.00 -33.80
C ASP A 723 29.55 9.96 -34.20
N TYR A 724 29.39 11.22 -33.80
CA TYR A 724 30.37 12.26 -34.08
C TYR A 724 31.66 12.13 -33.25
N THR A 725 31.65 11.32 -32.19
CA THR A 725 32.86 11.00 -31.42
C THR A 725 33.68 9.90 -32.09
N GLY A 726 33.08 9.15 -33.02
CA GLY A 726 33.65 7.97 -33.67
C GLY A 726 33.93 6.80 -32.72
N LYS A 727 33.45 6.87 -31.48
CA LYS A 727 33.71 5.91 -30.40
C LYS A 727 32.47 5.51 -29.62
N GLY A 728 31.39 6.29 -29.62
CA GLY A 728 30.20 6.02 -28.82
C GLY A 728 29.54 4.68 -29.13
N LEU A 729 29.44 4.30 -30.41
CA LEU A 729 28.86 3.00 -30.81
C LEU A 729 29.78 1.83 -30.43
N ASP A 730 31.09 2.01 -30.62
CA ASP A 730 32.08 0.99 -30.27
C ASP A 730 32.20 0.82 -28.76
N ASP A 731 32.19 1.92 -28.01
CA ASP A 731 32.21 1.93 -26.55
C ASP A 731 30.94 1.25 -26.01
N LEU A 732 29.77 1.49 -26.61
CA LEU A 732 28.53 0.81 -26.26
C LEU A 732 28.58 -0.71 -26.52
N ARG A 733 29.11 -1.14 -27.69
CA ARG A 733 29.30 -2.57 -28.02
C ARG A 733 30.28 -3.26 -27.09
N ASN A 734 31.34 -2.55 -26.70
CA ASN A 734 32.42 -3.09 -25.90
C ASN A 734 32.20 -2.93 -24.39
N GLY A 735 31.09 -2.30 -23.98
CA GLY A 735 30.80 -2.04 -22.57
C GLY A 735 31.84 -1.12 -21.93
N VAL A 736 32.18 -0.01 -22.59
CA VAL A 736 33.18 0.96 -22.15
C VAL A 736 32.50 2.30 -21.88
N ILE A 737 32.89 2.98 -20.80
CA ILE A 737 32.53 4.38 -20.56
C ILE A 737 33.76 5.26 -20.74
N ARG A 738 33.66 6.23 -21.65
CA ARG A 738 34.72 7.17 -22.02
C ARG A 738 34.13 8.58 -22.18
N THR A 739 34.93 9.61 -21.97
CA THR A 739 34.58 11.00 -22.28
C THR A 739 34.84 11.34 -23.76
N PRO A 740 34.03 12.20 -24.41
CA PRO A 740 34.27 12.62 -25.80
C PRO A 740 35.56 13.42 -25.98
N LEU A 741 35.81 14.38 -25.09
CA LEU A 741 37.07 15.13 -25.00
C LEU A 741 38.07 14.39 -24.11
N ARG A 742 39.29 14.92 -24.00
CA ARG A 742 40.27 14.43 -23.03
C ARG A 742 39.63 14.41 -21.65
N ALA A 743 39.70 13.28 -20.97
CA ALA A 743 38.96 13.06 -19.72
C ALA A 743 39.29 14.11 -18.65
N TYR A 744 40.54 14.57 -18.59
CA TYR A 744 40.95 15.66 -17.71
C TYR A 744 40.16 16.96 -17.98
N GLU A 745 40.06 17.39 -19.23
CA GLU A 745 39.33 18.61 -19.60
C GLU A 745 37.84 18.48 -19.28
N THR A 746 37.26 17.31 -19.57
CA THR A 746 35.85 17.00 -19.29
C THR A 746 35.53 17.09 -17.80
N PHE A 747 36.35 16.45 -16.96
CA PHE A 747 36.16 16.49 -15.51
C PHE A 747 36.55 17.83 -14.90
N TRP A 748 37.48 18.58 -15.50
CA TRP A 748 37.85 19.90 -15.00
C TRP A 748 36.73 20.93 -15.22
N GLN A 749 36.01 20.82 -16.33
CA GLN A 749 34.86 21.66 -16.68
C GLN A 749 33.66 21.37 -15.76
N ASP A 750 33.27 20.10 -15.60
CA ASP A 750 32.22 19.68 -14.66
C ASP A 750 32.68 18.46 -13.85
N PRO A 751 33.26 18.69 -12.66
CA PRO A 751 33.73 17.60 -11.80
C PRO A 751 32.65 16.61 -11.38
N LEU A 752 31.36 16.99 -11.38
CA LEU A 752 30.26 16.07 -11.05
C LEU A 752 30.20 14.87 -12.02
N ARG A 753 30.74 15.02 -13.24
CA ARG A 753 30.86 13.93 -14.23
C ARG A 753 31.67 12.75 -13.71
N VAL A 754 32.60 12.95 -12.78
CA VAL A 754 33.34 11.84 -12.15
C VAL A 754 32.39 10.88 -11.43
N ILE A 755 31.47 11.41 -10.61
CA ILE A 755 30.50 10.59 -9.86
C ILE A 755 29.47 9.95 -10.82
N ARG A 756 29.05 10.68 -11.86
CA ARG A 756 28.16 10.11 -12.90
C ARG A 756 28.83 8.97 -13.66
N CYS A 757 30.13 9.08 -13.94
CA CYS A 757 30.90 8.03 -14.61
C CYS A 757 30.88 6.75 -13.78
N ILE A 758 31.15 6.86 -12.48
CA ILE A 758 31.07 5.71 -11.55
C ILE A 758 29.67 5.12 -11.52
N ARG A 759 28.63 5.96 -11.41
CA ARG A 759 27.24 5.50 -11.39
C ARG A 759 26.87 4.74 -12.66
N PHE A 760 27.24 5.25 -13.83
CA PHE A 760 26.93 4.60 -15.11
C PHE A 760 27.78 3.36 -15.36
N ALA A 761 29.08 3.39 -15.04
CA ALA A 761 29.94 2.21 -15.09
C ALA A 761 29.37 1.06 -14.26
N ALA A 762 28.99 1.36 -13.01
CA ALA A 762 28.43 0.37 -12.10
C ALA A 762 27.04 -0.12 -12.50
N GLY A 763 26.15 0.79 -12.92
CA GLY A 763 24.76 0.45 -13.25
C GLY A 763 24.59 -0.32 -14.58
N PHE A 764 25.49 -0.11 -15.54
CA PHE A 764 25.50 -0.83 -16.82
C PHE A 764 26.54 -1.95 -16.89
N HIS A 765 27.33 -2.14 -15.84
CA HIS A 765 28.46 -3.09 -15.81
C HIS A 765 29.51 -2.82 -16.89
N PHE A 766 29.81 -1.55 -17.11
CA PHE A 766 30.79 -1.10 -18.11
C PHE A 766 32.14 -0.81 -17.48
N GLN A 767 33.21 -1.03 -18.24
CA GLN A 767 34.57 -0.69 -17.86
C GLN A 767 34.84 0.80 -18.11
N ILE A 768 35.44 1.49 -17.13
CA ILE A 768 35.92 2.86 -17.34
C ILE A 768 37.20 2.81 -18.17
N ALA A 769 37.25 3.57 -19.27
CA ALA A 769 38.43 3.65 -20.12
C ALA A 769 39.66 4.13 -19.35
N GLU A 770 40.86 3.64 -19.71
CA GLU A 770 42.07 3.86 -18.93
C GLU A 770 42.45 5.34 -18.79
N ASP A 771 42.39 6.11 -19.88
CA ASP A 771 42.58 7.56 -19.88
C ASP A 771 41.58 8.29 -18.97
N THR A 772 40.34 7.79 -18.91
CA THR A 772 39.28 8.31 -18.05
C THR A 772 39.57 7.99 -16.58
N LYS A 773 40.05 6.78 -16.26
CA LYS A 773 40.52 6.44 -14.91
C LYS A 773 41.68 7.33 -14.46
N GLN A 774 42.69 7.51 -15.31
CA GLN A 774 43.85 8.34 -15.00
C GLN A 774 43.44 9.80 -14.71
N ALA A 775 42.46 10.34 -15.43
CA ALA A 775 41.93 11.67 -15.14
C ALA A 775 41.18 11.75 -13.80
N MET A 776 40.44 10.71 -13.39
CA MET A 776 39.81 10.68 -12.06
C MET A 776 40.83 10.67 -10.92
N LEU A 777 41.99 10.05 -11.15
CA LEU A 777 43.08 9.98 -10.19
C LEU A 777 43.88 11.29 -10.08
N ASP A 778 43.76 12.19 -11.05
CA ASP A 778 44.49 13.47 -11.07
C ASP A 778 44.10 14.34 -9.85
N PRO A 779 45.08 14.77 -9.02
CA PRO A 779 44.82 15.57 -7.82
C PRO A 779 44.04 16.86 -8.09
N ARG A 780 44.22 17.47 -9.27
CA ARG A 780 43.53 18.72 -9.65
C ARG A 780 42.05 18.48 -9.90
N ILE A 781 41.68 17.31 -10.43
CA ILE A 781 40.27 16.93 -10.62
C ILE A 781 39.60 16.65 -9.29
N LYS A 782 40.29 15.98 -8.36
CA LYS A 782 39.81 15.76 -6.99
C LYS A 782 39.56 17.08 -6.27
N GLU A 783 40.51 18.01 -6.37
CA GLU A 783 40.35 19.35 -5.80
C GLU A 783 39.23 20.15 -6.48
N ALA A 784 39.03 19.98 -7.79
CA ALA A 784 37.91 20.59 -8.50
C ALA A 784 36.56 20.01 -8.05
N LEU A 785 36.47 18.70 -7.80
CA LEU A 785 35.26 18.06 -7.25
C LEU A 785 34.92 18.62 -5.87
N ARG A 786 35.94 18.91 -5.06
CA ARG A 786 35.81 19.52 -3.74
C ARG A 786 35.36 20.98 -3.81
N THR A 787 35.96 21.78 -4.67
CA THR A 787 35.80 23.24 -4.65
C THR A 787 34.73 23.77 -5.58
N LYS A 788 34.51 23.14 -6.75
CA LYS A 788 33.60 23.65 -7.78
C LYS A 788 32.17 23.10 -7.69
N ILE A 789 31.94 22.00 -6.96
CA ILE A 789 30.62 21.35 -6.86
C ILE A 789 30.06 21.44 -5.45
N SER A 790 28.82 21.93 -5.34
CA SER A 790 28.08 21.99 -4.07
C SER A 790 27.88 20.59 -3.47
N PRO A 791 28.02 20.41 -2.15
CA PRO A 791 27.76 19.13 -1.47
C PRO A 791 26.37 18.55 -1.74
N GLU A 792 25.35 19.39 -1.97
CA GLU A 792 24.00 18.98 -2.33
C GLU A 792 23.93 18.17 -3.63
N ARG A 793 24.65 18.62 -4.66
CA ARG A 793 24.69 17.96 -5.97
C ARG A 793 25.40 16.63 -5.90
N VAL A 794 26.44 16.55 -5.07
CA VAL A 794 27.15 15.30 -4.74
C VAL A 794 26.21 14.33 -4.04
N GLY A 795 25.47 14.79 -3.01
CA GLY A 795 24.51 13.98 -2.27
C GLY A 795 23.35 13.43 -3.12
N ALA A 796 22.92 14.18 -4.13
CA ALA A 796 21.89 13.73 -5.08
C ALA A 796 22.37 12.55 -5.95
N GLU A 797 23.60 12.59 -6.48
CA GLU A 797 24.16 11.46 -7.24
C GLU A 797 24.46 10.25 -6.33
N LEU A 798 24.97 10.48 -5.12
CA LEU A 798 25.19 9.40 -4.14
C LEU A 798 23.89 8.71 -3.72
N SER A 799 22.78 9.46 -3.64
CA SER A 799 21.45 8.90 -3.39
C SER A 799 20.98 7.98 -4.51
N LYS A 800 21.31 8.27 -5.77
CA LYS A 800 20.99 7.41 -6.91
C LYS A 800 21.80 6.12 -6.87
N ILE A 801 23.10 6.23 -6.54
CA ILE A 801 23.98 5.07 -6.34
C ILE A 801 23.43 4.13 -5.26
N ILE A 802 23.05 4.64 -4.09
CA ILE A 802 22.58 3.80 -2.97
C ILE A 802 21.22 3.14 -3.25
N ARG A 803 20.39 3.75 -4.10
CA ARG A 803 19.09 3.20 -4.51
C ARG A 803 19.21 2.11 -5.58
N ASP A 804 20.28 2.13 -6.37
CA ASP A 804 20.56 1.11 -7.38
C ASP A 804 21.08 -0.17 -6.73
N ARG A 805 20.17 -1.10 -6.41
CA ARG A 805 20.51 -2.35 -5.71
C ARG A 805 21.51 -3.23 -6.46
N ARG A 806 21.59 -3.13 -7.80
CA ARG A 806 22.49 -3.93 -8.63
C ARG A 806 23.85 -3.26 -8.78
N GLY A 807 23.88 -1.96 -9.02
CA GLY A 807 25.11 -1.19 -9.22
C GLY A 807 25.77 -0.68 -7.93
N ARG A 808 25.09 -0.63 -6.78
CA ARG A 808 25.59 -0.03 -5.53
C ARG A 808 26.93 -0.61 -5.06
N PRO A 809 27.13 -1.95 -4.92
CA PRO A 809 28.40 -2.49 -4.43
C PRO A 809 29.58 -2.08 -5.31
N GLU A 810 29.38 -2.16 -6.62
CA GLU A 810 30.40 -1.81 -7.62
C GLU A 810 30.71 -0.31 -7.61
N ALA A 811 29.69 0.53 -7.50
CA ALA A 811 29.89 1.97 -7.39
C ALA A 811 30.66 2.36 -6.12
N MET A 812 30.41 1.69 -4.99
CA MET A 812 31.18 1.92 -3.75
C MET A 812 32.64 1.50 -3.89
N ARG A 813 32.92 0.37 -4.55
CA ARG A 813 34.30 -0.05 -4.85
C ARG A 813 35.01 0.94 -5.76
N LEU A 814 34.36 1.39 -6.84
CA LEU A 814 34.95 2.38 -7.74
C LEU A 814 35.24 3.71 -7.04
N LEU A 815 34.37 4.16 -6.13
CA LEU A 815 34.64 5.34 -5.30
C LEU A 815 35.89 5.17 -4.42
N TRP A 816 36.09 3.96 -3.87
CA TRP A 816 37.25 3.63 -3.06
C TRP A 816 38.54 3.54 -3.89
N GLU A 817 38.53 2.74 -4.97
CA GLU A 817 39.70 2.49 -5.81
C GLU A 817 40.24 3.77 -6.46
N MET A 818 39.33 4.67 -6.83
CA MET A 818 39.70 5.97 -7.40
C MET A 818 40.10 7.00 -6.31
N GLY A 819 40.00 6.64 -5.02
CA GLY A 819 40.30 7.52 -3.89
C GLY A 819 39.44 8.78 -3.90
N LEU A 820 38.12 8.61 -4.10
CA LEU A 820 37.13 9.68 -4.22
C LEU A 820 36.20 9.79 -3.02
N PHE A 821 36.26 8.85 -2.07
CA PHE A 821 35.36 8.86 -0.92
C PHE A 821 35.42 10.15 -0.13
N ASP A 822 36.62 10.57 0.29
CA ASP A 822 36.79 11.78 1.11
C ASP A 822 36.39 13.06 0.35
N GLU A 823 36.39 13.00 -0.99
CA GLU A 823 35.92 14.10 -1.85
C GLU A 823 34.39 14.15 -1.96
N VAL A 824 33.74 12.99 -1.90
CA VAL A 824 32.28 12.82 -2.00
C VAL A 824 31.61 12.98 -0.64
N ILE A 825 32.20 12.39 0.40
CA ILE A 825 31.76 12.45 1.79
C ILE A 825 32.73 13.33 2.55
N ARG A 826 32.53 14.64 2.45
CA ARG A 826 33.48 15.62 2.98
C ARG A 826 33.31 15.83 4.48
N GLN A 827 34.43 15.92 5.18
CA GLN A 827 34.46 16.55 6.50
C GLN A 827 33.98 18.00 6.36
N PRO A 828 33.05 18.47 7.21
CA PRO A 828 32.60 19.85 7.15
C PRO A 828 33.77 20.78 7.52
N VAL A 829 34.03 21.79 6.68
CA VAL A 829 35.16 22.71 6.88
C VAL A 829 34.90 23.54 8.13
N THR A 830 35.73 23.36 9.16
CA THR A 830 35.76 24.23 10.34
C THR A 830 36.32 25.58 9.94
N SER A 831 35.55 26.66 10.04
CA SER A 831 36.10 28.00 9.94
C SER A 831 37.22 28.16 10.98
N VAL A 832 38.40 28.54 10.51
CA VAL A 832 39.62 28.74 11.30
C VAL A 832 39.30 29.60 12.54
N LEU A 833 39.71 29.11 13.71
CA LEU A 833 39.61 29.70 15.06
C LEU A 833 38.24 29.60 15.78
N VAL A 834 37.93 28.43 16.34
CA VAL A 834 37.31 28.35 17.67
C VAL A 834 37.99 27.25 18.47
N ARG A 835 38.59 27.61 19.61
CA ARG A 835 39.17 26.68 20.59
C ARG A 835 38.09 25.72 21.10
N GLY A 836 38.40 24.43 21.10
CA GLY A 836 37.62 23.41 21.80
C GLY A 836 37.22 22.25 20.89
N VAL A 837 38.08 21.23 20.87
CA VAL A 837 37.99 19.94 20.14
C VAL A 837 38.35 20.01 18.65
N SER A 838 39.66 19.96 18.40
CA SER A 838 40.25 19.46 17.17
C SER A 838 41.01 18.16 17.48
N GLU A 839 40.39 17.01 17.23
CA GLU A 839 41.10 15.79 16.86
C GLU A 839 40.47 15.29 15.56
N ILE A 840 41.17 15.47 14.44
CA ILE A 840 40.91 14.65 13.26
C ILE A 840 41.58 13.31 13.56
N ARG A 841 40.80 12.28 13.89
CA ARG A 841 41.26 10.90 13.76
C ARG A 841 40.57 10.32 12.53
N GLY A 842 41.39 9.95 11.57
CA GLY A 842 41.00 9.58 10.22
C GLY A 842 42.27 9.28 9.46
N THR A 843 42.83 8.08 9.64
CA THR A 843 43.88 7.62 8.73
C THR A 843 43.22 7.14 7.43
N ARG A 844 43.99 6.90 6.37
CA ARG A 844 43.47 6.21 5.16
C ARG A 844 42.75 4.89 5.52
N SER A 845 43.12 4.26 6.64
CA SER A 845 42.47 3.07 7.19
C SER A 845 41.01 3.33 7.58
N ASP A 846 40.69 4.49 8.15
CA ASP A 846 39.34 4.79 8.66
C ASP A 846 38.33 4.93 7.51
N THR A 847 38.80 5.46 6.38
CA THR A 847 38.03 5.53 5.13
C THR A 847 37.78 4.13 4.57
N GLU A 848 38.80 3.29 4.55
CA GLU A 848 38.70 1.87 4.17
C GLU A 848 37.68 1.14 5.04
N ASP A 849 37.72 1.43 6.34
CA ASP A 849 36.87 0.80 7.34
C ASP A 849 35.40 1.20 7.19
N ALA A 850 35.11 2.44 6.78
CA ALA A 850 33.75 2.88 6.47
C ALA A 850 33.14 2.09 5.29
N PHE A 851 33.95 1.77 4.28
CA PHE A 851 33.52 0.95 3.14
C PHE A 851 33.30 -0.50 3.52
N LYS A 852 34.26 -1.09 4.22
CA LYS A 852 34.15 -2.45 4.73
C LYS A 852 32.93 -2.59 5.63
N LEU A 853 32.68 -1.61 6.50
CA LEU A 853 31.50 -1.57 7.35
C LEU A 853 30.20 -1.45 6.52
N ALA A 854 30.17 -0.60 5.50
CA ALA A 854 28.99 -0.49 4.62
C ALA A 854 28.67 -1.82 3.91
N TRP A 855 29.70 -2.54 3.46
CA TRP A 855 29.55 -3.88 2.89
C TRP A 855 29.06 -4.88 3.93
N ILE A 856 29.62 -4.88 5.14
CA ILE A 856 29.19 -5.80 6.22
C ILE A 856 27.74 -5.50 6.62
N MET A 857 27.34 -4.23 6.70
CA MET A 857 25.96 -3.84 6.99
C MET A 857 25.00 -4.23 5.87
N GLU A 858 25.41 -4.10 4.61
CA GLU A 858 24.64 -4.61 3.47
C GLU A 858 24.49 -6.14 3.54
N TRP A 859 25.57 -6.85 3.85
CA TRP A 859 25.56 -8.29 4.02
C TRP A 859 24.61 -8.73 5.15
N LEU A 860 24.70 -8.12 6.33
CA LEU A 860 23.81 -8.40 7.47
C LEU A 860 22.35 -8.09 7.14
N THR A 861 22.07 -6.97 6.47
CA THR A 861 20.69 -6.56 6.11
C THR A 861 20.08 -7.44 5.01
N ARG A 862 20.86 -7.94 4.06
CA ARG A 862 20.37 -8.89 3.03
C ARG A 862 20.03 -10.26 3.63
N ILE A 863 20.85 -10.76 4.57
CA ILE A 863 20.55 -12.02 5.28
C ILE A 863 19.25 -11.88 6.10
N ASN A 864 18.95 -10.69 6.62
CA ASN A 864 17.68 -10.39 7.30
C ASN A 864 16.45 -10.55 6.39
N GLY A 865 16.57 -10.19 5.10
CA GLY A 865 15.44 -10.05 4.18
C GLY A 865 14.99 -11.32 3.44
N GLU A 866 15.74 -12.42 3.50
CA GLU A 866 15.50 -13.62 2.67
C GLU A 866 15.13 -14.88 3.48
N VAL A 867 14.04 -14.79 4.25
CA VAL A 867 13.18 -15.95 4.57
C VAL A 867 11.73 -15.60 4.20
N SER A 868 11.47 -15.41 2.90
CA SER A 868 10.16 -15.71 2.29
C SER A 868 10.26 -15.68 0.76
N GLY A 869 10.16 -16.87 0.13
CA GLY A 869 9.87 -17.04 -1.30
C GLY A 869 11.04 -17.48 -2.20
N SER A 870 10.91 -18.66 -2.79
CA SER A 870 11.85 -19.36 -3.66
C SER A 870 12.07 -18.73 -5.05
N SER A 871 13.35 -18.56 -5.40
CA SER A 871 14.06 -18.73 -6.70
C SER A 871 13.33 -18.63 -8.05
N THR A 872 13.84 -17.74 -8.92
CA THR A 872 14.41 -18.10 -10.25
C THR A 872 15.44 -17.07 -10.71
N GLU A 873 16.69 -17.55 -10.73
CA GLU A 873 17.87 -17.25 -11.57
C GLU A 873 18.16 -15.80 -12.03
N VAL A 874 19.17 -15.25 -11.37
CA VAL A 874 19.96 -14.07 -11.78
C VAL A 874 21.36 -14.57 -12.12
N HIS A 875 21.83 -14.36 -13.35
CA HIS A 875 23.26 -14.42 -13.71
C HIS A 875 23.49 -13.38 -14.83
N ASN A 876 24.55 -12.58 -14.88
CA ASN A 876 25.80 -12.49 -14.11
C ASN A 876 26.35 -11.06 -14.27
N ASP A 877 27.37 -10.74 -13.47
CA ASP A 877 28.24 -9.55 -13.49
C ASP A 877 27.78 -8.35 -12.65
N ALA A 878 27.89 -8.47 -11.33
CA ALA A 878 28.24 -7.33 -10.48
C ALA A 878 29.39 -7.77 -9.59
N LEU A 879 30.50 -7.03 -9.59
CA LEU A 879 31.83 -7.35 -9.03
C LEU A 879 31.93 -7.73 -7.53
N PHE A 880 30.79 -7.91 -6.86
CA PHE A 880 30.68 -8.42 -5.50
C PHE A 880 29.52 -9.39 -5.30
N GLN A 881 28.65 -9.56 -6.30
CA GLN A 881 27.47 -10.40 -6.18
C GLN A 881 27.87 -11.88 -6.14
N PRO A 882 28.81 -12.38 -6.99
CA PRO A 882 29.36 -13.71 -6.83
C PRO A 882 30.07 -13.92 -5.49
N GLU A 883 30.76 -12.91 -4.95
CA GLU A 883 31.47 -12.98 -3.67
C GLU A 883 30.52 -12.92 -2.47
N LEU A 884 29.49 -12.07 -2.53
CA LEU A 884 28.41 -11.99 -1.55
C LEU A 884 27.58 -13.28 -1.55
N ASP A 885 27.27 -13.81 -2.72
CA ASP A 885 26.51 -15.04 -2.89
C ASP A 885 27.35 -16.26 -2.53
N ALA A 886 28.62 -16.32 -2.94
CA ALA A 886 29.56 -17.36 -2.49
C ALA A 886 29.77 -17.30 -0.99
N GLY A 887 29.86 -16.10 -0.39
CA GLY A 887 29.99 -15.96 1.05
C GLY A 887 28.73 -16.34 1.80
N ARG A 888 27.56 -15.99 1.28
CA ARG A 888 26.27 -16.42 1.79
C ARG A 888 26.08 -17.93 1.66
N GLU A 889 26.37 -18.52 0.52
CA GLU A 889 26.19 -19.95 0.23
C GLU A 889 27.22 -20.81 0.99
N SER A 890 28.47 -20.35 1.09
CA SER A 890 29.52 -20.94 1.92
C SER A 890 29.16 -20.89 3.41
N LEU A 891 28.65 -19.75 3.91
CA LEU A 891 28.15 -19.68 5.29
C LEU A 891 26.94 -20.59 5.52
N LEU A 892 25.97 -20.61 4.59
CA LEU A 892 24.81 -21.51 4.67
C LEU A 892 25.28 -22.97 4.75
N LYS A 893 26.29 -23.34 3.95
CA LYS A 893 26.94 -24.66 3.96
C LYS A 893 27.72 -24.94 5.26
N GLN A 894 28.46 -23.97 5.79
CA GLN A 894 29.24 -24.12 7.04
C GLN A 894 28.40 -24.05 8.32
N THR A 895 27.14 -23.61 8.20
CA THR A 895 26.13 -23.57 9.27
C THR A 895 24.99 -24.57 9.02
N GLN A 896 25.16 -25.54 8.12
CA GLN A 896 24.10 -26.43 7.63
C GLN A 896 23.34 -27.21 8.72
N ASP A 897 23.96 -27.50 9.87
CA ASP A 897 23.30 -28.19 11.00
C ASP A 897 22.48 -27.25 11.91
N ALA A 898 22.67 -25.94 11.79
CA ALA A 898 21.90 -24.96 12.51
C ALA A 898 21.66 -23.81 11.55
N SER A 899 20.49 -23.81 10.87
CA SER A 899 20.04 -22.74 9.95
C SER A 899 20.67 -21.42 10.35
N ILE A 900 21.26 -20.60 9.45
CA ILE A 900 21.81 -19.27 9.79
C ILE A 900 20.91 -18.47 10.77
N ALA A 901 19.61 -18.74 10.72
CA ALA A 901 18.62 -18.48 11.75
C ALA A 901 18.86 -19.04 13.20
N SER A 902 20.02 -19.59 13.56
CA SER A 902 20.38 -20.02 14.91
C SER A 902 21.49 -19.12 15.47
N HIS A 903 22.34 -18.63 14.56
CA HIS A 903 23.50 -17.80 14.84
C HIS A 903 23.31 -16.33 14.45
N LEU A 904 22.26 -15.93 13.74
CA LEU A 904 22.00 -14.49 13.50
C LEU A 904 20.54 -14.14 13.72
N TYR A 905 19.66 -15.12 13.94
CA TYR A 905 18.22 -14.88 14.08
C TYR A 905 17.83 -13.89 15.16
N PRO A 906 18.38 -13.93 16.38
CA PRO A 906 18.04 -12.92 17.37
C PRO A 906 18.37 -11.50 16.88
N LEU A 907 19.45 -11.33 16.12
CA LEU A 907 19.90 -10.05 15.55
C LEU A 907 19.05 -9.62 14.35
N LEU A 908 18.59 -10.58 13.55
CA LEU A 908 17.93 -10.33 12.28
C LEU A 908 16.42 -10.20 12.42
N THR A 909 15.76 -10.92 13.32
CA THR A 909 14.30 -10.88 13.41
C THR A 909 13.77 -9.78 14.32
N GLU A 910 12.79 -9.00 13.82
CA GLU A 910 11.93 -8.16 14.67
C GLU A 910 10.90 -8.98 15.48
N GLU A 911 10.74 -10.25 15.13
CA GLU A 911 9.84 -11.16 15.81
C GLU A 911 10.57 -11.95 16.90
N PRO A 912 9.97 -12.11 18.09
CA PRO A 912 10.54 -12.95 19.14
C PRO A 912 10.49 -14.42 18.73
N LEU A 913 11.55 -15.17 19.06
CA LEU A 913 11.55 -16.64 18.98
C LEU A 913 10.25 -17.23 19.57
N PRO A 914 9.70 -18.30 18.96
CA PRO A 914 8.48 -18.93 19.43
C PRO A 914 8.76 -19.74 20.70
N ASN A 915 8.67 -19.11 21.87
CA ASN A 915 8.32 -19.67 23.19
C ASN A 915 8.76 -18.74 24.34
N ILE A 916 8.11 -17.58 24.46
CA ILE A 916 8.13 -16.81 25.71
C ILE A 916 6.71 -16.46 26.13
N PRO A 917 6.31 -16.79 27.38
CA PRO A 917 5.08 -16.27 27.95
C PRO A 917 5.24 -14.76 28.15
N ARG A 918 4.51 -13.97 27.37
CA ARG A 918 4.51 -12.51 27.48
C ARG A 918 3.73 -12.10 28.73
N HIS A 919 4.40 -11.52 29.72
CA HIS A 919 3.77 -10.42 30.46
C HIS A 919 3.46 -9.31 29.46
N SER A 920 2.23 -8.81 29.52
CA SER A 920 1.60 -8.00 28.48
C SER A 920 2.26 -6.64 28.28
N ALA A 921 3.22 -6.54 27.37
CA ALA A 921 3.63 -5.26 26.80
C ALA A 921 2.61 -4.75 25.76
N PRO A 922 2.40 -3.41 25.68
CA PRO A 922 1.46 -2.82 24.74
C PRO A 922 1.93 -3.00 23.28
N LYS A 923 0.97 -3.27 22.38
CA LYS A 923 1.21 -3.52 20.96
C LYS A 923 1.92 -2.33 20.27
N PRO A 924 2.86 -2.58 19.34
CA PRO A 924 3.49 -1.52 18.56
C PRO A 924 2.49 -0.89 17.60
N ASP A 925 2.31 0.44 17.71
CA ASP A 925 1.66 1.27 16.71
C ASP A 925 2.44 1.20 15.39
N VAL A 926 1.79 1.44 14.25
CA VAL A 926 2.49 1.57 12.96
C VAL A 926 3.42 2.77 13.05
N ASN A 927 4.68 2.50 13.40
CA ASN A 927 5.65 3.51 13.77
C ASN A 927 6.10 4.25 12.49
N PRO A 928 5.91 5.59 12.38
CA PRO A 928 6.42 6.38 11.25
C PRO A 928 7.97 6.39 11.15
N TYR A 929 8.65 5.72 12.08
CA TYR A 929 10.11 5.71 12.26
C TYR A 929 10.76 4.36 11.87
N ARG A 930 10.42 3.79 10.71
CA ARG A 930 11.14 2.62 10.17
C ARG A 930 12.57 3.03 9.81
N ILE A 931 13.57 2.44 10.48
CA ILE A 931 14.98 2.57 10.10
C ILE A 931 15.15 1.86 8.76
N SER A 932 15.45 2.62 7.71
CA SER A 932 15.64 2.05 6.37
C SER A 932 17.04 1.45 6.23
N GLU A 933 17.18 0.45 5.36
CA GLU A 933 18.49 -0.06 4.88
C GLU A 933 19.41 1.09 4.45
N GLN A 934 18.84 2.09 3.78
CA GLN A 934 19.54 3.30 3.37
C GLN A 934 20.11 4.09 4.55
N ASN A 935 19.39 4.20 5.67
CA ASN A 935 19.89 4.91 6.86
C ASN A 935 21.05 4.14 7.50
N LEU A 936 20.97 2.79 7.58
CA LEU A 936 22.07 1.96 8.08
C LEU A 936 23.35 2.12 7.25
N ILE A 937 23.22 2.09 5.91
CA ILE A 937 24.35 2.24 4.97
C ILE A 937 24.97 3.64 5.06
N TYR A 938 24.15 4.69 5.10
CA TYR A 938 24.69 6.04 5.30
C TYR A 938 25.32 6.19 6.70
N GLY A 939 24.74 5.57 7.72
CA GLY A 939 25.31 5.51 9.07
C GLY A 939 26.68 4.84 9.10
N SER A 940 26.89 3.75 8.36
CA SER A 940 28.21 3.12 8.27
C SER A 940 29.21 3.97 7.49
N MET A 941 28.79 4.57 6.38
CA MET A 941 29.66 5.45 5.58
C MET A 941 30.09 6.71 6.35
N LEU A 942 29.27 7.18 7.28
CA LEU A 942 29.59 8.35 8.12
C LEU A 942 30.21 8.00 9.47
N TYR A 943 30.41 6.72 9.76
CA TYR A 943 30.98 6.24 11.02
C TYR A 943 32.34 6.86 11.39
N PRO A 944 33.26 7.16 10.44
CA PRO A 944 34.49 7.88 10.77
C PRO A 944 34.25 9.29 11.34
N TYR A 945 33.14 9.93 11.00
CA TYR A 945 32.82 11.29 11.43
C TYR A 945 32.05 11.38 12.76
N ARG A 946 31.79 10.24 13.42
CA ARG A 946 30.95 10.16 14.63
C ARG A 946 31.44 11.04 15.80
N ASN A 947 32.76 11.22 15.92
CA ASN A 947 33.39 12.00 17.00
C ASN A 947 33.78 13.42 16.55
N VAL A 948 33.49 13.80 15.31
CA VAL A 948 33.83 15.12 14.77
C VAL A 948 32.68 16.07 15.05
N ILE A 949 32.96 17.21 15.69
CA ILE A 949 31.98 18.26 15.96
C ILE A 949 32.20 19.44 15.01
N VAL A 950 31.10 19.95 14.46
CA VAL A 950 31.07 21.10 13.56
C VAL A 950 30.37 22.25 14.26
N THR A 951 31.03 23.41 14.25
CA THR A 951 30.41 24.66 14.68
C THR A 951 29.87 25.39 13.45
N HIS A 952 28.55 25.54 13.37
CA HIS A 952 27.88 26.30 12.30
C HIS A 952 26.93 27.32 12.94
N ASN A 953 27.11 28.62 12.63
CA ASN A 953 26.35 29.72 13.24
C ASN A 953 26.33 29.68 14.78
N ASN A 954 27.50 29.51 15.42
CA ASN A 954 27.67 29.39 16.87
C ASN A 954 26.94 28.20 17.53
N LYS A 955 26.41 27.25 16.75
CA LYS A 955 25.85 26.00 17.27
C LYS A 955 26.78 24.84 16.94
N GLN A 956 27.09 24.04 17.95
CA GLN A 956 27.85 22.79 17.80
C GLN A 956 26.90 21.65 17.42
N MET A 957 27.28 20.84 16.44
CA MET A 957 26.56 19.60 16.07
C MET A 957 27.54 18.55 15.51
N PRO A 958 27.21 17.25 15.57
CA PRO A 958 28.04 16.21 14.96
C PRO A 958 28.21 16.42 13.44
N ALA A 959 29.39 16.08 12.91
CA ALA A 959 29.70 16.19 11.49
C ALA A 959 28.83 15.27 10.63
N SER A 960 28.56 14.05 11.10
CA SER A 960 27.61 13.12 10.49
C SER A 960 26.22 13.74 10.32
N SER A 961 25.72 14.38 11.38
CA SER A 961 24.48 15.15 11.41
C SER A 961 24.46 16.27 10.38
N TRP A 962 25.56 17.04 10.31
CA TRP A 962 25.71 18.13 9.35
C TRP A 962 25.66 17.61 7.91
N ILE A 963 26.39 16.53 7.60
CA ILE A 963 26.43 15.92 6.27
C ILE A 963 25.04 15.40 5.87
N TYR A 964 24.34 14.71 6.77
CA TYR A 964 22.98 14.24 6.53
C TYR A 964 22.02 15.40 6.19
N LYS A 965 22.10 16.49 6.96
CA LYS A 965 21.19 17.64 6.83
C LYS A 965 21.50 18.49 5.60
N HIS A 966 22.77 18.82 5.39
CA HIS A 966 23.19 19.83 4.43
C HIS A 966 23.61 19.20 3.10
N CYS A 967 24.34 18.08 3.10
CA CYS A 967 24.78 17.41 1.87
C CYS A 967 23.71 16.45 1.32
N LEU A 968 23.14 15.59 2.17
CA LEU A 968 22.19 14.56 1.75
C LEU A 968 20.71 15.00 1.80
N LYS A 969 20.41 16.17 2.40
CA LYS A 969 19.05 16.74 2.58
C LYS A 969 18.06 15.74 3.19
N ARG A 970 18.50 15.00 4.21
CA ARG A 970 17.69 14.00 4.93
C ARG A 970 16.84 14.63 6.03
N ARG A 971 15.83 13.90 6.51
CA ARG A 971 14.89 14.41 7.53
C ARG A 971 15.58 14.47 8.89
N SER A 972 15.14 15.38 9.75
CA SER A 972 15.64 15.52 11.13
C SER A 972 15.57 14.21 11.94
N ILE A 973 14.58 13.37 11.64
CA ILE A 973 14.44 12.07 12.30
C ILE A 973 15.52 11.07 11.88
N ASP A 974 15.93 11.06 10.60
CA ASP A 974 16.96 10.15 10.09
C ASP A 974 18.32 10.52 10.72
N ILE A 975 18.57 11.82 10.89
CA ILE A 975 19.74 12.36 11.59
C ILE A 975 19.81 11.86 13.03
N HIS A 976 18.70 12.00 13.75
CA HIS A 976 18.64 11.66 15.16
C HIS A 976 18.85 10.16 15.43
N VAL A 977 18.32 9.30 14.56
CA VAL A 977 18.54 7.85 14.63
C VAL A 977 20.03 7.50 14.53
N ILE A 978 20.75 8.12 13.59
CA ILE A 978 22.17 7.84 13.39
C ILE A 978 23.04 8.35 14.54
N ASP A 979 22.76 9.56 15.06
CA ASP A 979 23.46 10.06 16.24
C ASP A 979 23.30 9.12 17.44
N THR A 980 22.10 8.55 17.60
CA THR A 980 21.81 7.57 18.66
C THR A 980 22.64 6.32 18.51
N PHE A 981 22.84 5.83 17.27
CA PHE A 981 23.66 4.64 17.02
C PHE A 981 25.11 4.89 17.42
N TYR A 982 25.65 6.06 17.06
CA TYR A 982 27.02 6.41 17.41
C TYR A 982 27.25 6.62 18.90
N GLN A 983 26.29 7.23 19.61
CA GLN A 983 26.41 7.48 21.05
C GLN A 983 26.47 6.18 21.87
N HIS A 984 25.86 5.11 21.39
CA HIS A 984 25.70 3.87 22.14
C HIS A 984 26.53 2.70 21.62
N ILE A 985 27.32 2.90 20.56
CA ILE A 985 28.07 1.81 19.93
C ILE A 985 29.15 1.22 20.85
N ASP A 986 29.88 2.04 21.60
CA ASP A 986 30.91 1.53 22.50
C ASP A 986 30.29 0.86 23.73
N THR A 987 29.17 1.38 24.22
CA THR A 987 28.43 0.77 25.35
C THR A 987 27.89 -0.60 24.98
N VAL A 988 27.33 -0.79 23.77
CA VAL A 988 26.85 -2.12 23.35
C VAL A 988 28.01 -3.10 23.21
N ARG A 989 29.15 -2.68 22.66
CA ARG A 989 30.33 -3.53 22.51
C ARG A 989 30.89 -3.97 23.86
N MET A 990 31.00 -3.04 24.81
CA MET A 990 31.42 -3.34 26.18
C MET A 990 30.48 -4.33 26.88
N LEU A 991 29.16 -4.15 26.72
CA LEU A 991 28.16 -5.06 27.27
C LEU A 991 28.26 -6.45 26.63
N VAL A 992 28.42 -6.53 25.31
CA VAL A 992 28.58 -7.80 24.58
C VAL A 992 29.83 -8.56 25.05
N ASP A 993 30.94 -7.86 25.29
CA ASP A 993 32.16 -8.46 25.83
C ASP A 993 32.06 -8.84 27.31
N SER A 994 31.30 -8.09 28.13
CA SER A 994 31.10 -8.44 29.55
C SER A 994 30.30 -9.74 29.68
N LEU A 995 29.27 -9.93 28.84
CA LEU A 995 28.44 -11.13 28.81
C LEU A 995 29.17 -12.38 28.30
N ALA A 996 30.30 -12.19 27.60
CA ALA A 996 31.10 -13.27 27.01
C ALA A 996 32.08 -13.96 27.97
N LYS A 997 32.34 -13.37 29.15
CA LYS A 997 33.16 -14.00 30.20
C LYS A 997 32.29 -15.03 30.94
N GLU A 998 32.81 -16.24 31.14
CA GLU A 998 32.07 -17.47 31.53
C GLU A 998 30.92 -17.32 32.56
N PRO A 999 29.86 -18.15 32.45
CA PRO A 999 28.68 -18.08 33.29
C PRO A 999 28.97 -18.66 34.68
N PRO A 1000 28.49 -18.05 35.76
CA PRO A 1000 28.59 -18.72 37.05
C PRO A 1000 27.41 -19.64 37.28
N LEU A 1001 27.80 -20.86 37.66
CA LEU A 1001 27.01 -21.85 38.36
C LEU A 1001 26.08 -21.19 39.37
N ASP A 1002 24.80 -21.56 39.28
CA ASP A 1002 23.73 -21.42 40.26
C ASP A 1002 23.90 -20.27 41.27
N ASN A 1003 23.47 -19.06 40.89
CA ASN A 1003 23.38 -17.92 41.82
C ASN A 1003 22.37 -16.88 41.32
N THR A 1004 21.18 -16.90 41.93
CA THR A 1004 20.08 -15.93 41.73
C THR A 1004 20.52 -14.45 41.72
N LEU A 1005 21.60 -14.11 42.45
CA LEU A 1005 22.15 -12.75 42.53
C LEU A 1005 22.78 -12.27 41.22
N GLN A 1006 23.48 -13.15 40.52
CA GLN A 1006 24.16 -12.79 39.28
C GLN A 1006 23.19 -12.64 38.12
N LEU A 1007 22.20 -13.53 38.03
CA LEU A 1007 21.07 -13.40 37.10
C LEU A 1007 20.38 -12.04 37.26
N LYS A 1008 20.12 -11.60 38.49
CA LYS A 1008 19.55 -10.27 38.77
C LYS A 1008 20.49 -9.15 38.35
N SER A 1009 21.80 -9.28 38.57
CA SER A 1009 22.78 -8.27 38.15
C SER A 1009 22.82 -8.11 36.63
N GLU A 1010 22.91 -9.22 35.89
CA GLU A 1010 22.93 -9.19 34.42
C GLU A 1010 21.61 -8.69 33.83
N THR A 1011 20.47 -9.12 34.37
CA THR A 1011 19.15 -8.66 33.92
C THR A 1011 19.04 -7.14 34.08
N LEU A 1012 19.53 -6.60 35.20
CA LEU A 1012 19.57 -5.16 35.43
C LEU A 1012 20.47 -4.44 34.43
N GLU A 1013 21.66 -4.98 34.17
CA GLU A 1013 22.64 -4.38 33.23
C GLU A 1013 22.08 -4.31 31.81
N ILE A 1014 21.58 -5.44 31.28
CA ILE A 1014 20.98 -5.53 29.94
C ILE A 1014 19.74 -4.65 29.84
N GLY A 1015 18.84 -4.71 30.82
CA GLY A 1015 17.59 -3.96 30.81
C GLY A 1015 17.80 -2.45 30.91
N THR A 1016 18.77 -2.02 31.72
CA THR A 1016 19.15 -0.61 31.83
C THR A 1016 19.70 -0.11 30.49
N TRP A 1017 20.57 -0.90 29.85
CA TRP A 1017 21.12 -0.55 28.55
C TRP A 1017 20.02 -0.45 27.47
N ILE A 1018 19.12 -1.45 27.36
CA ILE A 1018 18.00 -1.41 26.40
C ILE A 1018 17.18 -0.13 26.59
N ARG A 1019 16.87 0.25 27.83
CA ARG A 1019 16.12 1.48 28.12
C ARG A 1019 16.89 2.74 27.78
N GLN A 1020 18.21 2.77 28.00
CA GLN A 1020 19.07 3.91 27.67
C GLN A 1020 19.14 4.11 26.15
N VAL A 1021 19.45 3.06 25.37
CA VAL A 1021 19.58 3.16 23.91
C VAL A 1021 18.25 3.38 23.20
N SER A 1022 17.15 3.00 23.87
CA SER A 1022 15.78 3.19 23.41
C SER A 1022 15.16 4.51 23.84
N GLY A 1023 15.94 5.44 24.41
CA GLY A 1023 15.49 6.72 24.96
C GLY A 1023 14.72 7.62 23.98
N LEU A 1024 14.62 7.21 22.71
CA LEU A 1024 13.86 7.85 21.65
C LEU A 1024 12.79 6.89 21.12
N GLN A 1025 11.55 7.38 21.02
CA GLN A 1025 10.44 6.61 20.45
C GLN A 1025 10.77 6.01 19.06
N ALA A 1026 11.61 6.69 18.27
CA ALA A 1026 12.03 6.28 16.93
C ALA A 1026 12.89 5.02 16.87
N VAL A 1027 13.69 4.74 17.92
CA VAL A 1027 14.60 3.59 17.96
C VAL A 1027 14.17 2.56 19.01
N SER A 1028 13.18 2.90 19.86
CA SER A 1028 12.75 2.09 20.99
C SER A 1028 12.46 0.60 20.68
N GLN A 1029 11.67 0.31 19.66
CA GLN A 1029 11.36 -1.06 19.23
C GLN A 1029 12.45 -1.68 18.34
N ARG A 1030 13.48 -0.90 18.00
CA ARG A 1030 14.54 -1.22 17.03
C ARG A 1030 15.93 -1.18 17.65
N TRP A 1031 16.03 -1.26 18.98
CA TRP A 1031 17.31 -1.38 19.67
C TRP A 1031 18.19 -2.54 19.17
N PRO A 1032 17.66 -3.67 18.61
CA PRO A 1032 18.51 -4.70 18.00
C PRO A 1032 19.29 -4.19 16.78
N CYS A 1033 18.83 -3.15 16.09
CA CYS A 1033 19.58 -2.54 14.99
C CYS A 1033 20.89 -1.89 15.46
N ILE A 1034 20.97 -1.44 16.71
CA ILE A 1034 22.20 -0.92 17.33
C ILE A 1034 23.17 -2.09 17.58
N ALA A 1035 22.66 -3.23 18.05
CA ALA A 1035 23.45 -4.45 18.18
C ALA A 1035 23.97 -4.96 16.82
N MET A 1036 23.16 -4.91 15.76
CA MET A 1036 23.60 -5.22 14.39
C MET A 1036 24.69 -4.25 13.89
N PHE A 1037 24.55 -2.95 14.15
CA PHE A 1037 25.56 -1.96 13.78
C PHE A 1037 26.88 -2.18 14.53
N GLY A 1038 26.80 -2.50 15.84
CA GLY A 1038 27.96 -2.90 16.65
C GLY A 1038 28.63 -4.18 16.14
N LEU A 1039 27.84 -5.20 15.78
CA LEU A 1039 28.36 -6.44 15.17
C LEU A 1039 29.13 -6.13 13.88
N GLY A 1040 28.59 -5.25 13.03
CA GLY A 1040 29.27 -4.82 11.81
C GLY A 1040 30.65 -4.22 12.10
N VAL A 1041 30.77 -3.43 13.18
CA VAL A 1041 32.04 -2.83 13.61
C VAL A 1041 33.01 -3.86 14.19
N ASP A 1042 32.55 -4.86 14.94
CA ASP A 1042 33.45 -5.90 15.49
C ASP A 1042 33.87 -6.95 14.44
N LEU A 1043 33.09 -7.10 13.36
CA LEU A 1043 33.45 -7.95 12.22
C LEU A 1043 34.38 -7.25 11.21
N LEU A 1044 34.54 -5.93 11.33
CA LEU A 1044 35.38 -5.13 10.44
C LEU A 1044 36.82 -5.67 10.28
N PRO A 1045 37.54 -6.08 11.35
CA PRO A 1045 38.89 -6.65 11.22
C PRO A 1045 38.92 -7.99 10.48
N LYS A 1046 37.76 -8.64 10.31
CA LYS A 1046 37.58 -9.94 9.65
C LYS A 1046 37.07 -9.80 8.22
N PHE A 1047 36.96 -8.58 7.71
CA PHE A 1047 36.39 -8.29 6.40
C PHE A 1047 36.97 -9.15 5.26
N GLU A 1048 38.29 -9.32 5.17
CA GLU A 1048 38.91 -10.10 4.08
C GLU A 1048 38.48 -11.58 4.10
N LEU A 1049 38.29 -12.17 5.28
CA LEU A 1049 37.78 -13.53 5.43
C LEU A 1049 36.30 -13.60 5.06
N LEU A 1050 35.50 -12.65 5.54
CA LEU A 1050 34.07 -12.56 5.24
C LEU A 1050 33.80 -12.36 3.75
N LYS A 1051 34.61 -11.53 3.09
CA LYS A 1051 34.58 -11.29 1.63
C LYS A 1051 34.89 -12.56 0.83
N GLN A 1052 35.73 -13.44 1.36
CA GLN A 1052 36.03 -14.75 0.76
C GLN A 1052 35.00 -15.83 1.12
N GLY A 1053 33.97 -15.47 1.90
CA GLY A 1053 32.94 -16.40 2.33
C GLY A 1053 33.35 -17.33 3.46
N ILE A 1054 34.38 -16.96 4.22
CA ILE A 1054 34.91 -17.73 5.33
C ILE A 1054 34.41 -17.11 6.63
N LEU A 1055 33.68 -17.90 7.41
CA LEU A 1055 33.33 -17.53 8.78
C LEU A 1055 34.23 -18.31 9.74
N ASP A 1056 35.36 -17.72 10.10
CA ASP A 1056 36.31 -18.34 11.04
C ASP A 1056 35.71 -18.47 12.46
N GLU A 1057 36.32 -19.31 13.30
CA GLU A 1057 35.84 -19.53 14.68
C GLU A 1057 35.81 -18.24 15.51
N ALA A 1058 36.72 -17.29 15.23
CA ALA A 1058 36.72 -15.99 15.87
C ALA A 1058 35.49 -15.15 15.48
N SER A 1059 35.11 -15.13 14.19
CA SER A 1059 33.91 -14.42 13.72
C SER A 1059 32.64 -15.09 14.22
N LYS A 1060 32.59 -16.43 14.26
CA LYS A 1060 31.50 -17.18 14.89
C LYS A 1060 31.36 -16.83 16.36
N ALA A 1061 32.47 -16.77 17.10
CA ALA A 1061 32.48 -16.37 18.49
C ALA A 1061 31.96 -14.93 18.68
N THR A 1062 32.42 -13.97 17.86
CA THR A 1062 31.92 -12.58 17.89
C THR A 1062 30.41 -12.54 17.66
N ILE A 1063 29.92 -13.20 16.61
CA ILE A 1063 28.49 -13.31 16.32
C ILE A 1063 27.73 -13.90 17.52
N ALA A 1064 28.25 -15.00 18.10
CA ALA A 1064 27.64 -15.66 19.26
C ALA A 1064 27.51 -14.74 20.48
N LYS A 1065 28.47 -13.83 20.73
CA LYS A 1065 28.37 -12.85 21.82
C LYS A 1065 27.18 -11.90 21.62
N TYR A 1066 27.01 -11.36 20.42
CA TYR A 1066 25.89 -10.47 20.11
C TYR A 1066 24.54 -11.19 20.20
N ASN A 1067 24.44 -12.44 19.74
CA ASN A 1067 23.22 -13.22 19.97
C ASN A 1067 22.99 -13.51 21.44
N THR A 1068 24.04 -13.72 22.24
CA THR A 1068 23.92 -13.97 23.67
C THR A 1068 23.25 -12.78 24.35
N LEU A 1069 23.62 -11.53 24.00
CA LEU A 1069 22.93 -10.33 24.48
C LEU A 1069 21.42 -10.38 24.18
N LEU A 1070 21.05 -10.68 22.94
CA LEU A 1070 19.65 -10.69 22.50
C LEU A 1070 18.86 -11.85 23.13
N SER A 1071 19.45 -13.04 23.15
CA SER A 1071 18.88 -14.24 23.77
C SER A 1071 18.77 -14.09 25.29
N ARG A 1072 19.70 -13.42 25.97
CA ARG A 1072 19.60 -13.09 27.41
C ARG A 1072 18.49 -12.08 27.66
N ALA A 1073 18.43 -10.99 26.89
CA ALA A 1073 17.33 -10.03 26.99
C ALA A 1073 15.96 -10.72 26.80
N GLN A 1074 15.90 -11.66 25.86
CA GLN A 1074 14.72 -12.43 25.56
C GLN A 1074 14.39 -13.41 26.70
N SER A 1075 15.32 -14.28 27.11
CA SER A 1075 15.11 -15.27 28.18
C SER A 1075 14.80 -14.65 29.53
N TYR A 1076 15.36 -13.48 29.85
CA TYR A 1076 15.04 -12.70 31.04
C TYR A 1076 13.72 -11.92 30.89
N GLN A 1077 13.03 -12.00 29.75
CA GLN A 1077 11.78 -11.31 29.46
C GLN A 1077 11.88 -9.78 29.57
N ILE A 1078 13.01 -9.20 29.16
CA ILE A 1078 13.27 -7.75 29.20
C ILE A 1078 13.45 -7.13 27.81
N SER A 1079 13.24 -7.88 26.72
CA SER A 1079 13.42 -7.36 25.35
C SER A 1079 12.56 -6.14 25.02
N ASP A 1080 11.40 -6.00 25.69
CA ASP A 1080 10.47 -4.88 25.53
C ASP A 1080 10.53 -3.86 26.69
N CYS A 1081 11.56 -3.96 27.55
CA CYS A 1081 11.68 -3.14 28.75
C CYS A 1081 11.83 -1.66 28.47
N PHE A 1082 12.18 -1.26 27.25
CA PHE A 1082 12.11 0.13 26.77
C PHE A 1082 10.71 0.74 26.89
N SER A 1083 9.65 -0.08 26.82
CA SER A 1083 8.26 0.35 26.87
C SER A 1083 7.64 0.28 28.27
N TRP A 1084 8.37 -0.30 29.23
CA TRP A 1084 7.83 -0.55 30.56
C TRP A 1084 7.56 0.75 31.30
N ARG A 1085 6.36 0.85 31.85
CA ARG A 1085 6.04 1.83 32.87
C ARG A 1085 6.48 1.28 34.22
N HIS A 1086 6.69 2.20 35.14
CA HIS A 1086 6.79 1.94 36.56
C HIS A 1086 5.59 1.08 37.03
N ILE A 1087 5.85 -0.04 37.71
CA ILE A 1087 4.82 -0.98 38.17
C ILE A 1087 3.89 -0.38 39.24
N ILE A 1088 4.40 0.59 40.01
CA ILE A 1088 3.64 1.48 40.89
C ILE A 1088 3.80 2.89 40.34
N ASP A 1089 2.72 3.65 40.16
CA ASP A 1089 2.82 5.01 39.63
C ASP A 1089 3.20 6.04 40.72
N ASP A 1090 3.50 7.25 40.28
CA ASP A 1090 3.87 8.38 41.15
C ASP A 1090 2.76 8.72 42.15
N SER A 1091 1.50 8.68 41.71
CA SER A 1091 0.33 8.95 42.56
C SER A 1091 0.22 7.97 43.72
N GLU A 1092 0.43 6.69 43.45
CA GLU A 1092 0.31 5.62 44.43
C GLU A 1092 1.51 5.56 45.38
N LEU A 1093 2.71 5.90 44.91
CA LEU A 1093 3.89 6.12 45.77
C LEU A 1093 3.66 7.27 46.75
N MET A 1094 3.19 8.42 46.26
CA MET A 1094 2.89 9.58 47.11
C MET A 1094 1.86 9.22 48.20
N LYS A 1095 0.82 8.46 47.84
CA LYS A 1095 -0.21 8.02 48.79
C LYS A 1095 0.32 7.03 49.83
N THR A 1096 1.15 6.08 49.42
CA THR A 1096 1.69 5.03 50.30
C THR A 1096 2.65 5.60 51.34
N TYR A 1097 3.50 6.54 50.92
CA TYR A 1097 4.57 7.10 51.74
C TYR A 1097 4.20 8.42 52.42
N GLY A 1098 3.07 9.04 52.06
CA GLY A 1098 2.67 10.35 52.59
C GLY A 1098 3.63 11.47 52.19
N ILE A 1099 4.31 11.33 51.05
CA ILE A 1099 5.30 12.30 50.52
C ILE A 1099 4.71 13.08 49.35
N LEU A 1100 5.20 14.31 49.14
CA LEU A 1100 4.81 15.17 48.02
C LEU A 1100 5.66 14.88 46.77
N ALA A 1101 5.13 15.25 45.60
CA ALA A 1101 5.87 15.17 44.34
C ALA A 1101 7.20 15.92 44.44
N GLY A 1102 8.31 15.26 44.12
CA GLY A 1102 9.65 15.84 44.28
C GLY A 1102 10.78 14.83 44.08
N PRO A 1103 12.03 15.21 44.40
CA PRO A 1103 13.22 14.38 44.17
C PRO A 1103 13.16 12.99 44.81
N GLN A 1104 12.48 12.87 45.95
CA GLN A 1104 12.27 11.61 46.68
C GLN A 1104 11.43 10.61 45.85
N VAL A 1105 10.36 11.09 45.20
CA VAL A 1105 9.53 10.25 44.31
C VAL A 1105 10.35 9.78 43.10
N SER A 1106 11.15 10.66 42.50
CA SER A 1106 12.04 10.29 41.38
C SER A 1106 13.09 9.25 41.78
N LEU A 1107 13.63 9.34 43.01
CA LEU A 1107 14.60 8.39 43.55
C LEU A 1107 13.97 7.02 43.78
N LEU A 1108 12.78 6.97 44.37
CA LEU A 1108 11.99 5.75 44.56
C LEU A 1108 11.59 5.11 43.24
N LEU A 1109 11.14 5.90 42.25
CA LEU A 1109 10.83 5.43 40.90
C LEU A 1109 12.06 4.82 40.21
N GLY A 1110 13.23 5.45 40.37
CA GLY A 1110 14.50 4.94 39.86
C GLY A 1110 14.91 3.61 40.49
N GLU A 1111 14.84 3.49 41.82
CA GLU A 1111 15.13 2.22 42.51
C GLU A 1111 14.14 1.13 42.16
N MET A 1112 12.86 1.48 42.07
CA MET A 1112 11.80 0.55 41.68
C MET A 1112 11.98 0.07 40.24
N MET A 1113 12.38 0.93 39.29
CA MET A 1113 12.65 0.49 37.92
C MET A 1113 13.83 -0.50 37.88
N ARG A 1114 14.89 -0.26 38.67
CA ARG A 1114 15.99 -1.22 38.81
C ARG A 1114 15.49 -2.55 39.38
N TRP A 1115 14.66 -2.50 40.43
CA TRP A 1115 14.06 -3.71 40.99
C TRP A 1115 13.16 -4.44 40.00
N GLN A 1116 12.34 -3.71 39.24
CA GLN A 1116 11.42 -4.25 38.23
C GLN A 1116 12.19 -4.94 37.09
N LEU A 1117 13.34 -4.40 36.69
CA LEU A 1117 14.24 -5.08 35.76
C LEU A 1117 14.77 -6.39 36.35
N GLN A 1118 15.12 -6.43 37.63
CA GLN A 1118 15.61 -7.65 38.31
C GLN A 1118 14.52 -8.68 38.59
N HIS A 1119 13.25 -8.26 38.60
CA HIS A 1119 12.08 -9.09 38.91
C HIS A 1119 11.00 -8.90 37.84
N PRO A 1120 11.28 -9.27 36.58
CA PRO A 1120 10.46 -8.93 35.42
C PRO A 1120 9.05 -9.55 35.45
N THR A 1121 8.87 -10.62 36.20
CA THR A 1121 7.59 -11.35 36.36
C THR A 1121 6.88 -11.05 37.68
N SER A 1122 7.45 -10.20 38.54
CA SER A 1122 6.90 -9.96 39.88
C SER A 1122 5.66 -9.08 39.85
N SER A 1123 4.79 -9.32 40.82
CA SER A 1123 3.54 -8.57 40.95
C SER A 1123 3.77 -7.19 41.55
N LYS A 1124 2.76 -6.33 41.36
CA LYS A 1124 2.72 -5.00 41.99
C LYS A 1124 2.77 -5.10 43.52
N ASP A 1125 2.11 -6.09 44.11
CA ASP A 1125 2.08 -6.28 45.56
C ASP A 1125 3.45 -6.71 46.11
N GLU A 1126 4.17 -7.57 45.38
CA GLU A 1126 5.55 -7.95 45.72
C GLU A 1126 6.51 -6.76 45.64
N CYS A 1127 6.37 -5.94 44.60
CA CYS A 1127 7.15 -4.71 44.45
C CYS A 1127 6.91 -3.74 45.61
N LEU A 1128 5.64 -3.54 45.97
CA LEU A 1128 5.24 -2.65 47.05
C LEU A 1128 5.76 -3.17 48.40
N ALA A 1129 5.64 -4.46 48.66
CA ALA A 1129 6.15 -5.10 49.87
C ALA A 1129 7.68 -4.96 49.98
N TRP A 1130 8.42 -5.17 48.88
CA TRP A 1130 9.88 -4.95 48.84
C TRP A 1130 10.25 -3.50 49.11
N LEU A 1131 9.57 -2.55 48.46
CA LEU A 1131 9.86 -1.14 48.58
C LEU A 1131 9.59 -0.65 50.01
N VAL A 1132 8.48 -1.06 50.62
CA VAL A 1132 8.10 -0.76 52.00
C VAL A 1132 9.04 -1.41 53.02
N ALA A 1133 9.53 -2.62 52.76
CA ALA A 1133 10.51 -3.27 53.63
C ALA A 1133 11.88 -2.59 53.57
N ARG A 1134 12.30 -2.10 52.40
CA ARG A 1134 13.58 -1.42 52.20
C ARG A 1134 13.56 0.02 52.69
N HIS A 1135 12.44 0.70 52.46
CA HIS A 1135 12.15 2.04 52.93
C HIS A 1135 10.80 2.01 53.63
N PRO A 1136 10.76 1.84 54.96
CA PRO A 1136 9.53 1.97 55.75
C PRO A 1136 8.86 3.34 55.51
N PRO A 1137 7.52 3.48 55.61
CA PRO A 1137 6.83 4.77 55.43
C PRO A 1137 7.34 5.88 56.36
N ASN A 1138 7.86 5.51 57.53
CA ASN A 1138 8.43 6.45 58.51
C ASN A 1138 9.86 6.90 58.18
N SER A 1139 10.53 6.29 57.19
CA SER A 1139 11.91 6.61 56.80
C SER A 1139 12.04 7.99 56.17
N PHE A 1140 10.95 8.51 55.62
CA PHE A 1140 10.88 9.83 55.00
C PHE A 1140 10.16 10.86 55.88
N GLN A 1141 9.72 10.48 57.10
CA GLN A 1141 9.06 11.36 58.05
C GLN A 1141 10.03 12.25 58.86
N ILE A 1142 11.33 12.19 58.60
CA ILE A 1142 12.31 13.08 59.22
C ILE A 1142 12.97 13.92 58.14
N ASN A 1143 12.42 15.11 57.92
CA ASN A 1143 13.17 16.36 57.71
C ASN A 1143 12.20 17.55 57.65
N HIS A 1144 11.58 17.85 58.79
CA HIS A 1144 11.36 19.25 59.17
C HIS A 1144 12.62 19.75 59.88
N ILE A 1145 13.73 19.92 59.15
CA ILE A 1145 14.84 20.76 59.63
C ILE A 1145 15.34 21.60 58.46
N HIS A 1146 15.02 22.90 58.60
CA HIS A 1146 15.66 24.10 58.07
C HIS A 1146 16.28 24.13 56.66
N ASN A 1147 15.83 25.16 55.92
CA ASN A 1147 16.58 25.89 54.91
C ASN A 1147 18.09 25.91 55.21
N ASP A 1148 18.91 25.43 54.26
CA ASP A 1148 19.90 26.31 53.68
C ASP A 1148 20.33 25.83 52.29
N ALA A 1149 20.38 26.79 51.37
CA ALA A 1149 20.82 26.63 50.00
C ALA A 1149 22.31 26.97 49.93
N SER A 1150 23.18 25.96 49.96
CA SER A 1150 24.54 26.04 49.42
C SER A 1150 25.19 24.65 49.39
N GLU A 1151 25.85 24.35 48.26
CA GLU A 1151 26.70 23.19 47.96
C GLU A 1151 26.00 21.89 47.51
N VAL A 1152 25.89 21.70 46.19
CA VAL A 1152 26.65 20.72 45.36
C VAL A 1152 26.35 20.96 43.88
#